data_AF-A0A3M7MH02-F1
#
_entry.id   AF-A0A3M7MH02-F1
#
_cell.length_a   1.000
_cell.length_b   1.000
_cell.length_c   1.000
_cell.angle_alpha   90.00
_cell.angle_beta   90.00
_cell.angle_gamma   90.00
#
_symmetry.space_group_name_H-M   'P 1'
#
loop_
_entity.id
_entity.type
_entity.pdbx_description
1 polymer ?
#
loop_
_entity_poly.entity_id
_entity_poly.type
_entity_poly.pdbx_seq_one_letter_code
_entity_poly.pdbx_strand_id
1 'polypeptide(L)'
;MVTRQFIKAIGAALGKSLPSIMYTLRSLLCLSLAAVVASLPSNGQDLSLSKRNATSNQDVFFNIDSTEAEKRIAKLKAEGYQPTSLSIQGSSTKAKYAGIWTKADGNAYETIVGANETAYNAWLDHWKASGYVSTHVSATGSSSDALFAGVMQKISSAGNWAQHCGLSNPNDYINATMGAEMTIKGVSMYGSPEKRQWCILGHENTVNHKQTTSYYSNDYKTLEGWETSKRYWRPVYIDVSNDNTFTPIFDDTSVGQWTALINLSTSQLESELAAQAKKNLYPIHISGGGETDARYAVIFAERTSPLNREWHTTGTVTGFTDNAGLSDALDQVMQEFMKRNSVRQAQVAASVNRTLLASRGFTWAESDRAIVKPTDKFLLGSVFKMFCHAAVDHLVSKGLLNLTTPVYPLLGYNKPADPRSLNITVQQLLDHTAGFDRSMSEDIGFVFTMVAQSLKQSTPASLRQVIEWVVARPLDFTPGSRSAYSNYGTMLLSYVITNLTGSPYSSYLSQNVLSGADVSLWGTPSSLHTTDAIVQESAITDISALTPLSKTRVSTTNGGDGATKEGAIGAFGLQASAGTITQFIGKHAVWNIGGREPWGRRDGTLAGARTQAWSMEEVDWAVTLNTREFVSEAAWEELVGERVYGGFWEVWAGGVGTSPTTPLTMASATGMPPNAAAARGQSEEEPLLGRRGDASQMQGQPLYHNLWIGTAPIAQAGIWILAAIIWGAILSNKLIFFSAHPAGFLLAIQAALILQPTHTPEQKRSGTVAHFLFHVVGASALTAGLIIIEINKAGPGHEHFASAHARLGLAFYVLVYLQAIVGFTQYYVPQLYGSVEKAKSVYKYHRMGGYFIATLGLATICASSWTTYSLNVAHIQHWAVIVASVLVLVGVVPRIRLSKFGIGSA
;
A
#
# COMPACT_ATOMS: atom_id res chain seq x y z
N MET A 1 27.58 -53.93 39.71
CA MET A 1 26.72 -54.91 40.41
C MET A 1 26.35 -54.37 41.79
N VAL A 2 25.49 -53.34 41.84
CA VAL A 2 24.71 -52.85 43.02
C VAL A 2 23.40 -52.19 42.52
N THR A 3 23.33 -51.79 41.24
CA THR A 3 22.13 -51.17 40.63
C THR A 3 21.05 -52.16 40.11
N ARG A 4 21.22 -53.48 40.31
CA ARG A 4 20.28 -54.52 39.83
C ARG A 4 19.31 -55.08 40.88
N GLN A 5 19.40 -54.67 42.16
CA GLN A 5 18.48 -55.13 43.21
C GLN A 5 17.39 -54.12 43.62
N PHE A 6 17.52 -52.84 43.28
CA PHE A 6 16.49 -51.84 43.62
C PHE A 6 15.28 -51.87 42.66
N ILE A 7 15.47 -52.39 41.45
CA ILE A 7 14.43 -52.46 40.40
C ILE A 7 13.47 -53.66 40.61
N LYS A 8 13.85 -54.66 41.44
CA LYS A 8 13.00 -55.83 41.74
C LYS A 8 12.03 -55.62 42.91
N ALA A 9 12.19 -54.58 43.74
CA ALA A 9 11.38 -54.38 44.94
C ALA A 9 10.10 -53.53 44.70
N ILE A 10 10.04 -52.75 43.62
CA ILE A 10 8.88 -51.86 43.34
C ILE A 10 7.85 -52.53 42.43
N GLY A 11 8.22 -53.62 41.74
CA GLY A 11 7.31 -54.38 40.86
C GLY A 11 6.33 -55.33 41.57
N ALA A 12 6.35 -55.45 42.90
CA ALA A 12 5.53 -56.40 43.64
C ALA A 12 4.41 -55.78 44.50
N ALA A 13 4.33 -54.46 44.58
CA ALA A 13 3.22 -53.78 45.23
C ALA A 13 2.31 -53.14 44.18
N LEU A 14 1.18 -53.82 43.95
CA LEU A 14 -0.06 -53.20 43.48
C LEU A 14 -0.17 -52.95 41.97
N GLY A 15 -0.06 -54.04 41.22
CA GLY A 15 -1.05 -54.27 40.18
C GLY A 15 -2.41 -54.57 40.82
N LYS A 16 -3.42 -53.74 40.54
CA LYS A 16 -4.81 -54.12 40.26
C LYS A 16 -5.68 -52.88 40.01
N SER A 17 -6.60 -53.05 39.06
CA SER A 17 -7.80 -52.24 38.71
C SER A 17 -7.63 -50.89 37.99
N LEU A 18 -7.79 -50.97 36.66
CA LEU A 18 -8.53 -50.03 35.77
C LEU A 18 -9.90 -49.59 36.37
N PRO A 19 -10.64 -48.58 35.83
CA PRO A 19 -10.37 -47.62 34.75
C PRO A 19 -10.94 -46.19 35.04
N SER A 20 -10.15 -45.13 35.23
CA SER A 20 -10.66 -43.73 35.25
C SER A 20 -9.54 -42.67 35.16
N ILE A 21 -8.50 -42.85 34.32
CA ILE A 21 -7.50 -41.78 34.11
C ILE A 21 -7.05 -41.78 32.65
N MET A 22 -7.99 -41.49 31.75
CA MET A 22 -7.70 -40.84 30.48
C MET A 22 -8.42 -39.52 30.55
N TYR A 23 -7.78 -38.45 31.08
CA TYR A 23 -8.07 -37.04 30.73
C TYR A 23 -7.21 -36.02 31.49
N THR A 24 -6.39 -36.41 32.46
CA THR A 24 -5.64 -35.43 33.27
C THR A 24 -4.28 -35.95 33.70
N LEU A 25 -3.29 -35.95 32.78
CA LEU A 25 -1.84 -35.97 33.07
C LEU A 25 -1.06 -35.81 31.75
N ARG A 26 -1.07 -34.60 31.20
CA ARG A 26 -0.13 -34.16 30.14
C ARG A 26 0.59 -32.85 30.48
N SER A 27 0.52 -32.47 31.76
CA SER A 27 1.18 -31.29 32.31
C SER A 27 2.15 -31.75 33.39
N LEU A 28 3.37 -31.24 33.33
CA LEU A 28 4.47 -31.28 34.30
C LEU A 28 5.55 -32.38 34.12
N LEU A 29 6.77 -31.85 34.05
CA LEU A 29 8.09 -32.48 34.23
C LEU A 29 8.80 -33.04 32.99
N CYS A 30 9.48 -32.15 32.27
CA CYS A 30 10.85 -32.39 31.81
C CYS A 30 11.60 -31.05 31.76
N LEU A 31 12.32 -30.74 32.84
CA LEU A 31 13.14 -29.53 33.00
C LEU A 31 14.42 -29.95 33.72
N SER A 32 15.47 -30.27 32.96
CA SER A 32 16.89 -30.09 33.30
C SER A 32 17.78 -30.84 32.31
N LEU A 33 18.28 -30.15 31.28
CA LEU A 33 19.66 -30.21 30.78
C LEU A 33 19.75 -29.24 29.58
N ALA A 34 20.08 -27.98 29.87
CA ALA A 34 20.37 -26.97 28.85
C ALA A 34 21.56 -26.13 29.31
N ALA A 35 22.75 -26.52 28.89
CA ALA A 35 23.92 -25.64 28.81
C ALA A 35 24.85 -26.20 27.73
N VAL A 36 25.22 -25.32 26.79
CA VAL A 36 26.19 -25.51 25.69
C VAL A 36 25.66 -26.32 24.49
N VAL A 37 25.10 -25.61 23.49
CA VAL A 37 25.63 -25.49 22.12
C VAL A 37 24.85 -24.37 21.43
N ALA A 38 25.58 -23.34 21.03
CA ALA A 38 25.09 -22.27 20.18
C ALA A 38 25.10 -22.71 18.70
N SER A 39 24.24 -22.06 17.91
CA SER A 39 24.19 -22.02 16.43
C SER A 39 23.87 -23.32 15.68
N LEU A 40 22.65 -23.40 15.11
CA LEU A 40 22.31 -23.73 13.71
C LEU A 40 20.77 -23.82 13.57
N PRO A 41 20.13 -23.20 12.56
CA PRO A 41 18.68 -23.29 12.36
C PRO A 41 18.31 -24.56 11.57
N SER A 42 17.42 -25.39 12.11
CA SER A 42 16.83 -26.53 11.40
C SER A 42 15.38 -26.24 11.01
N ASN A 43 15.17 -25.98 9.71
CA ASN A 43 13.87 -26.13 9.05
C ASN A 43 13.53 -27.63 8.94
N GLY A 44 12.31 -28.01 9.31
CA GLY A 44 11.86 -29.39 9.24
C GLY A 44 10.34 -29.49 9.29
N GLN A 45 9.69 -29.32 8.15
CA GLN A 45 8.41 -29.96 7.85
C GLN A 45 8.63 -30.71 6.53
N ASP A 46 8.42 -32.03 6.58
CA ASP A 46 8.55 -32.96 5.46
C ASP A 46 7.71 -32.50 4.26
N LEU A 47 8.38 -32.04 3.21
CA LEU A 47 7.83 -32.01 1.85
C LEU A 47 8.53 -33.12 1.03
N SER A 48 7.86 -34.27 0.99
CA SER A 48 8.13 -35.31 0.01
C SER A 48 7.67 -34.85 -1.37
N LEU A 49 8.58 -34.97 -2.36
CA LEU A 49 8.35 -34.96 -3.81
C LEU A 49 8.21 -33.59 -4.51
N SER A 50 9.36 -33.03 -4.93
CA SER A 50 9.52 -32.34 -6.22
C SER A 50 11.01 -32.14 -6.54
N LYS A 51 11.57 -32.99 -7.44
CA LYS A 51 12.84 -32.80 -8.16
C LYS A 51 14.15 -32.67 -7.34
N ARG A 52 14.52 -33.67 -6.55
CA ARG A 52 15.87 -33.78 -5.94
C ARG A 52 17.00 -34.25 -6.89
N ASN A 53 16.75 -34.36 -8.21
CA ASN A 53 17.63 -35.10 -9.13
C ASN A 53 18.02 -34.36 -10.42
N ALA A 54 18.09 -33.03 -10.45
CA ALA A 54 18.78 -32.33 -11.53
C ALA A 54 20.16 -31.90 -11.04
N THR A 55 21.21 -32.65 -11.39
CA THR A 55 22.57 -32.13 -11.30
C THR A 55 22.62 -30.93 -12.25
N SER A 56 22.78 -29.73 -11.70
CA SER A 56 22.91 -28.54 -12.55
C SER A 56 24.30 -28.57 -13.18
N ASN A 57 24.36 -28.79 -14.50
CA ASN A 57 25.63 -28.76 -15.22
C ASN A 57 26.04 -27.29 -15.38
N GLN A 58 26.97 -26.84 -14.54
CA GLN A 58 27.44 -25.46 -14.50
C GLN A 58 28.92 -25.38 -14.85
N ASP A 59 29.27 -24.32 -15.58
CA ASP A 59 30.63 -23.86 -15.75
C ASP A 59 30.85 -22.63 -14.89
N VAL A 60 31.87 -22.68 -14.03
CA VAL A 60 32.22 -21.59 -13.12
C VAL A 60 33.67 -21.23 -13.37
N PHE A 61 33.94 -19.95 -13.64
CA PHE A 61 35.28 -19.43 -13.81
C PHE A 61 35.46 -18.15 -12.99
N PHE A 62 36.69 -17.88 -12.58
CA PHE A 62 37.08 -16.68 -11.83
C PHE A 62 38.59 -16.46 -11.97
N ASN A 63 39.04 -15.23 -11.71
CA ASN A 63 40.46 -14.84 -11.80
C ASN A 63 41.09 -14.97 -13.21
N ILE A 64 40.28 -14.96 -14.27
CA ILE A 64 40.75 -15.02 -15.66
C ILE A 64 40.79 -13.62 -16.28
N ASP A 65 41.65 -13.40 -17.28
CA ASP A 65 41.70 -12.13 -18.02
C ASP A 65 40.64 -12.05 -19.13
N SER A 66 40.58 -10.92 -19.85
CA SER A 66 39.57 -10.70 -20.90
C SER A 66 39.70 -11.66 -22.06
N THR A 67 40.92 -11.98 -22.51
CA THR A 67 41.15 -12.91 -23.62
C THR A 67 40.68 -14.32 -23.28
N GLU A 68 40.96 -14.77 -22.06
CA GLU A 68 40.47 -16.05 -21.58
C GLU A 68 38.95 -16.05 -21.39
N ALA A 69 38.37 -14.97 -20.84
CA ALA A 69 36.93 -14.83 -20.66
C ALA A 69 36.16 -14.87 -21.99
N GLU A 70 36.61 -14.13 -23.01
CA GLU A 70 35.99 -14.14 -24.34
C GLU A 70 35.99 -15.56 -24.95
N LYS A 71 37.15 -16.24 -24.90
CA LYS A 71 37.28 -17.60 -25.42
C LYS A 71 36.39 -18.59 -24.66
N ARG A 72 36.30 -18.45 -23.33
CA ARG A 72 35.49 -19.33 -22.49
C ARG A 72 34.00 -19.12 -22.75
N ILE A 73 33.54 -17.87 -22.78
CA ILE A 73 32.14 -17.52 -23.04
C ILE A 73 31.70 -17.95 -24.44
N ALA A 74 32.54 -17.75 -25.47
CA ALA A 74 32.24 -18.20 -26.83
C ALA A 74 32.06 -19.72 -26.90
N LYS A 75 32.92 -20.49 -26.22
CA LYS A 75 32.78 -21.94 -26.10
C LYS A 75 31.46 -22.32 -25.41
N LEU A 76 31.16 -21.70 -24.27
CA LEU A 76 29.95 -21.96 -23.50
C LEU A 76 28.67 -21.66 -24.30
N LYS A 77 28.67 -20.57 -25.08
CA LYS A 77 27.59 -20.22 -25.99
C LYS A 77 27.40 -21.26 -27.08
N ALA A 78 28.49 -21.70 -27.73
CA ALA A 78 28.44 -22.76 -28.75
C ALA A 78 27.94 -24.10 -28.18
N GLU A 79 28.24 -24.37 -26.92
CA GLU A 79 27.76 -25.54 -26.19
C GLU A 79 26.35 -25.36 -25.63
N GLY A 80 25.69 -24.21 -25.81
CA GLY A 80 24.31 -23.99 -25.36
C GLY A 80 24.15 -23.76 -23.85
N TYR A 81 25.20 -23.30 -23.16
CA TYR A 81 25.09 -22.82 -21.79
C TYR A 81 24.51 -21.40 -21.75
N GLN A 82 23.77 -21.08 -20.69
CA GLN A 82 23.14 -19.78 -20.46
C GLN A 82 23.86 -18.99 -19.35
N PRO A 83 24.04 -17.66 -19.53
CA PRO A 83 24.65 -16.82 -18.51
C PRO A 83 23.78 -16.77 -17.25
N THR A 84 24.38 -17.01 -16.10
CA THR A 84 23.74 -16.94 -14.76
C THR A 84 24.31 -15.79 -13.92
N SER A 85 25.61 -15.51 -14.06
CA SER A 85 26.28 -14.40 -13.39
C SER A 85 27.52 -14.00 -14.19
N LEU A 86 27.83 -12.70 -14.22
CA LEU A 86 29.05 -12.16 -14.82
C LEU A 86 29.51 -10.94 -14.02
N SER A 87 30.78 -10.93 -13.62
CA SER A 87 31.42 -9.87 -12.84
C SER A 87 32.79 -9.52 -13.42
N ILE A 88 33.15 -8.23 -13.36
CA ILE A 88 34.47 -7.69 -13.71
C ILE A 88 35.06 -6.95 -12.50
N GLN A 89 36.37 -7.10 -12.28
CA GLN A 89 37.09 -6.48 -11.15
C GLN A 89 38.49 -6.01 -11.55
N GLY A 90 39.12 -5.19 -10.70
CA GLY A 90 40.49 -4.71 -10.88
C GLY A 90 40.58 -3.36 -11.61
N SER A 91 41.78 -2.96 -12.03
CA SER A 91 41.97 -1.78 -12.89
C SER A 91 41.73 -2.10 -14.36
N SER A 92 41.60 -1.07 -15.18
CA SER A 92 41.47 -1.17 -16.64
C SER A 92 42.58 -2.00 -17.30
N THR A 93 43.78 -2.00 -16.72
CA THR A 93 44.96 -2.71 -17.27
C THR A 93 45.13 -4.14 -16.74
N LYS A 94 44.44 -4.50 -15.65
CA LYS A 94 44.56 -5.80 -14.98
C LYS A 94 43.19 -6.37 -14.64
N ALA A 95 42.20 -6.11 -15.49
CA ALA A 95 40.84 -6.55 -15.26
C ALA A 95 40.76 -8.08 -15.20
N LYS A 96 40.02 -8.59 -14.22
CA LYS A 96 39.72 -10.00 -14.04
C LYS A 96 38.22 -10.24 -14.06
N TYR A 97 37.83 -11.46 -14.43
CA TYR A 97 36.44 -11.85 -14.59
C TYR A 97 36.09 -13.04 -13.72
N ALA A 98 34.85 -13.02 -13.23
CA ALA A 98 34.20 -14.17 -12.61
C ALA A 98 32.81 -14.38 -13.22
N GLY A 99 32.39 -15.63 -13.36
CA GLY A 99 31.18 -15.97 -14.08
C GLY A 99 30.64 -17.35 -13.79
N ILE A 100 29.32 -17.49 -13.93
CA ILE A 100 28.59 -18.76 -13.83
C ILE A 100 27.73 -18.91 -15.07
N TRP A 101 27.87 -20.03 -15.75
CA TRP A 101 27.06 -20.43 -16.90
C TRP A 101 26.39 -21.76 -16.59
N THR A 102 25.08 -21.83 -16.77
CA THR A 102 24.29 -23.03 -16.45
C THR A 102 23.75 -23.63 -17.73
N LYS A 103 23.88 -24.95 -17.89
CA LYS A 103 23.31 -25.66 -19.04
C LYS A 103 21.80 -25.77 -18.86
N ALA A 104 21.05 -24.99 -19.64
CA ALA A 104 19.60 -24.97 -19.62
C ALA A 104 19.06 -24.47 -20.97
N ASP A 105 17.80 -24.80 -21.26
CA ASP A 105 17.07 -24.11 -22.31
C ASP A 105 16.99 -22.63 -21.95
N GLY A 106 17.25 -21.74 -22.91
CA GLY A 106 17.24 -20.33 -22.62
C GLY A 106 17.28 -19.46 -23.86
N ASN A 107 17.27 -18.16 -23.61
CA ASN A 107 17.16 -17.15 -24.64
C ASN A 107 18.46 -17.00 -25.42
N ALA A 108 18.36 -16.54 -26.67
CA ALA A 108 19.53 -16.06 -27.38
C ALA A 108 20.18 -14.92 -26.56
N TYR A 109 21.50 -14.93 -26.45
CA TYR A 109 22.21 -13.95 -25.64
C TYR A 109 23.51 -13.50 -26.28
N GLU A 110 23.92 -12.30 -25.90
CA GLU A 110 25.13 -11.64 -26.35
C GLU A 110 25.87 -11.06 -25.15
N THR A 111 27.20 -11.07 -25.23
CA THR A 111 28.07 -10.67 -24.13
C THR A 111 29.09 -9.65 -24.60
N ILE A 112 29.49 -8.76 -23.70
CA ILE A 112 30.64 -7.90 -23.88
C ILE A 112 31.48 -7.92 -22.60
N VAL A 113 32.80 -7.88 -22.75
CA VAL A 113 33.76 -7.83 -21.63
C VAL A 113 34.82 -6.79 -21.95
N GLY A 114 35.34 -6.11 -20.92
CA GLY A 114 36.48 -5.21 -21.03
C GLY A 114 36.24 -3.96 -21.88
N ALA A 115 34.98 -3.58 -22.08
CA ALA A 115 34.63 -2.41 -22.88
C ALA A 115 34.76 -1.14 -22.05
N ASN A 116 35.33 -0.08 -22.63
CA ASN A 116 35.17 1.25 -22.06
C ASN A 116 33.72 1.74 -22.20
N GLU A 117 33.37 2.82 -21.52
CA GLU A 117 31.99 3.34 -21.48
C GLU A 117 31.41 3.61 -22.88
N THR A 118 32.19 4.18 -23.80
CA THR A 118 31.73 4.49 -25.16
C THR A 118 31.39 3.22 -25.95
N ALA A 119 32.28 2.22 -25.92
CA ALA A 119 32.06 0.94 -26.60
C ALA A 119 30.90 0.16 -25.97
N TYR A 120 30.79 0.18 -24.64
CA TYR A 120 29.71 -0.49 -23.92
C TYR A 120 28.34 0.11 -24.23
N ASN A 121 28.22 1.44 -24.22
CA ASN A 121 26.96 2.12 -24.55
C ASN A 121 26.55 1.87 -26.00
N ALA A 122 27.49 1.92 -26.96
CA ALA A 122 27.20 1.60 -28.36
C ALA A 122 26.71 0.14 -28.54
N TRP A 123 27.32 -0.81 -27.81
CA TRP A 123 26.89 -2.21 -27.81
C TRP A 123 25.50 -2.38 -27.18
N LEU A 124 25.24 -1.71 -26.05
CA LEU A 124 23.95 -1.74 -25.37
C LEU A 124 22.83 -1.21 -26.28
N ASP A 125 23.05 -0.07 -26.93
CA ASP A 125 22.09 0.55 -27.85
C ASP A 125 21.81 -0.33 -29.07
N HIS A 126 22.84 -0.95 -29.64
CA HIS A 126 22.71 -1.88 -30.77
C HIS A 126 21.79 -3.07 -30.43
N TRP A 127 22.04 -3.73 -29.30
CA TRP A 127 21.25 -4.90 -28.90
C TRP A 127 19.85 -4.52 -28.41
N LYS A 128 19.71 -3.36 -27.75
CA LYS A 128 18.40 -2.81 -27.39
C LYS A 128 17.55 -2.56 -28.64
N ALA A 129 18.12 -1.94 -29.68
CA ALA A 129 17.44 -1.74 -30.95
C ALA A 129 17.08 -3.06 -31.67
N SER A 130 17.81 -4.14 -31.37
CA SER A 130 17.57 -5.49 -31.89
C SER A 130 16.57 -6.30 -31.05
N GLY A 131 15.92 -5.68 -30.05
CA GLY A 131 14.92 -6.31 -29.20
C GLY A 131 15.48 -7.21 -28.09
N TYR A 132 16.75 -7.05 -27.73
CA TYR A 132 17.34 -7.70 -26.56
C TYR A 132 17.19 -6.80 -25.33
N VAL A 133 17.18 -7.43 -24.15
CA VAL A 133 17.12 -6.76 -22.85
C VAL A 133 18.40 -7.01 -22.07
N SER A 134 18.87 -5.99 -21.34
CA SER A 134 20.02 -6.15 -20.45
C SER A 134 19.63 -7.01 -19.26
N THR A 135 20.43 -8.02 -18.93
CA THR A 135 20.18 -8.90 -17.79
C THR A 135 21.31 -8.92 -16.77
N HIS A 136 22.51 -8.54 -17.18
CA HIS A 136 23.67 -8.43 -16.29
C HIS A 136 24.48 -7.20 -16.67
N VAL A 137 24.96 -6.49 -15.65
CA VAL A 137 25.92 -5.40 -15.77
C VAL A 137 26.92 -5.49 -14.63
N SER A 138 28.20 -5.28 -14.94
CA SER A 138 29.26 -5.15 -13.96
C SER A 138 30.30 -4.15 -14.49
N ALA A 139 30.84 -3.32 -13.60
CA ALA A 139 31.77 -2.26 -13.93
C ALA A 139 32.91 -2.23 -12.91
N THR A 140 34.10 -1.82 -13.35
CA THR A 140 35.28 -1.69 -12.50
C THR A 140 36.19 -0.56 -12.98
N GLY A 141 37.28 -0.30 -12.25
CA GLY A 141 38.24 0.75 -12.59
C GLY A 141 37.90 2.11 -11.98
N SER A 142 38.60 3.15 -12.44
CA SER A 142 38.40 4.53 -11.97
C SER A 142 37.23 5.19 -12.72
N SER A 143 36.66 6.26 -12.19
CA SER A 143 35.56 6.97 -12.88
C SER A 143 35.94 7.58 -14.23
N SER A 144 37.23 7.82 -14.49
CA SER A 144 37.75 8.31 -15.77
C SER A 144 38.27 7.20 -16.70
N ASP A 145 38.36 5.97 -16.21
CA ASP A 145 38.93 4.83 -16.92
C ASP A 145 38.25 3.54 -16.44
N ALA A 146 36.93 3.52 -16.62
CA ALA A 146 36.07 2.43 -16.21
C ALA A 146 35.94 1.38 -17.32
N LEU A 147 35.93 0.11 -16.94
CA LEU A 147 35.63 -1.00 -17.81
C LEU A 147 34.31 -1.65 -17.43
N PHE A 148 33.60 -2.14 -18.44
CA PHE A 148 32.27 -2.71 -18.32
C PHE A 148 32.22 -4.13 -18.91
N ALA A 149 31.42 -4.96 -18.26
CA ALA A 149 30.99 -6.26 -18.75
C ALA A 149 29.47 -6.35 -18.69
N GLY A 150 28.86 -7.03 -19.65
CA GLY A 150 27.40 -7.12 -19.70
C GLY A 150 26.88 -8.29 -20.51
N VAL A 151 25.60 -8.58 -20.27
CA VAL A 151 24.84 -9.63 -20.95
C VAL A 151 23.52 -9.05 -21.43
N MET A 152 23.24 -9.23 -22.72
CA MET A 152 21.96 -8.94 -23.35
C MET A 152 21.27 -10.25 -23.70
N GLN A 153 19.98 -10.41 -23.39
CA GLN A 153 19.21 -11.62 -23.71
C GLN A 153 17.92 -11.25 -24.46
N LYS A 154 17.49 -12.12 -25.38
CA LYS A 154 16.22 -11.94 -26.10
C LYS A 154 15.06 -12.51 -25.28
N ILE A 155 14.57 -11.74 -24.31
CA ILE A 155 13.49 -12.15 -23.40
C ILE A 155 12.17 -11.54 -23.85
N SER A 156 11.25 -12.37 -24.35
CA SER A 156 9.94 -11.91 -24.84
C SER A 156 9.00 -11.42 -23.73
N SER A 157 9.21 -11.86 -22.49
CA SER A 157 8.39 -11.50 -21.33
C SER A 157 8.95 -10.33 -20.51
N ALA A 158 10.16 -9.85 -20.82
CA ALA A 158 10.69 -8.67 -20.16
C ALA A 158 9.92 -7.47 -20.70
N GLY A 159 9.20 -6.77 -19.83
CA GLY A 159 8.50 -5.52 -20.15
C GLY A 159 9.51 -4.39 -20.42
N ASN A 160 9.24 -3.19 -19.91
CA ASN A 160 10.22 -2.11 -19.98
C ASN A 160 11.47 -2.43 -19.13
N TRP A 161 12.64 -1.94 -19.53
CA TRP A 161 13.87 -2.07 -18.74
C TRP A 161 14.74 -0.82 -18.88
N ALA A 162 15.49 -0.53 -17.82
CA ALA A 162 16.38 0.62 -17.75
C ALA A 162 17.74 0.22 -17.17
N GLN A 163 18.79 0.81 -17.73
CA GLN A 163 20.13 0.69 -17.21
C GLN A 163 20.80 2.06 -17.25
N HIS A 164 21.31 2.51 -16.11
CA HIS A 164 22.00 3.79 -16.00
C HIS A 164 23.34 3.57 -15.31
N CYS A 165 24.43 3.87 -16.02
CA CYS A 165 25.79 3.87 -15.50
C CYS A 165 26.28 5.30 -15.26
N GLY A 166 27.32 5.44 -14.45
CA GLY A 166 28.00 6.73 -14.22
C GLY A 166 27.33 7.61 -13.17
N LEU A 167 26.32 7.08 -12.48
CA LEU A 167 25.57 7.78 -11.44
C LEU A 167 26.49 8.14 -10.28
N SER A 168 26.52 9.39 -9.83
CA SER A 168 27.26 9.81 -8.62
C SER A 168 26.48 9.57 -7.33
N ASN A 169 25.16 9.35 -7.43
CA ASN A 169 24.30 8.96 -6.34
C ASN A 169 23.39 7.83 -6.84
N PRO A 170 23.35 6.66 -6.20
CA PRO A 170 22.52 5.54 -6.67
C PRO A 170 21.02 5.88 -6.64
N ASN A 171 20.58 6.84 -5.82
CA ASN A 171 19.19 7.28 -5.79
C ASN A 171 18.77 8.05 -7.06
N ASP A 172 19.74 8.55 -7.86
CA ASP A 172 19.44 9.20 -9.14
C ASP A 172 18.81 8.22 -10.14
N TYR A 173 19.04 6.90 -9.97
CA TYR A 173 18.36 5.87 -10.74
C TYR A 173 16.84 5.89 -10.51
N ILE A 174 16.40 6.10 -9.26
CA ILE A 174 14.98 6.19 -8.92
C ILE A 174 14.37 7.40 -9.63
N ASN A 175 15.08 8.54 -9.63
CA ASN A 175 14.66 9.75 -10.34
C ASN A 175 14.58 9.53 -11.86
N ALA A 176 15.56 8.85 -12.44
CA ALA A 176 15.62 8.56 -13.87
C ALA A 176 14.52 7.59 -14.34
N THR A 177 13.99 6.78 -13.43
CA THR A 177 12.94 5.78 -13.71
C THR A 177 11.58 6.17 -13.14
N MET A 178 11.40 7.42 -12.71
CA MET A 178 10.12 7.95 -12.23
C MET A 178 9.02 7.71 -13.27
N GLY A 179 7.98 6.96 -12.87
CA GLY A 179 6.84 6.60 -13.73
C GLY A 179 6.74 5.12 -14.07
N ALA A 180 7.79 4.33 -13.80
CA ALA A 180 7.74 2.87 -13.84
C ALA A 180 8.32 2.30 -12.54
N GLU A 181 7.61 1.39 -11.88
CA GLU A 181 8.15 0.68 -10.72
C GLU A 181 9.18 -0.33 -11.22
N MET A 182 10.40 -0.33 -10.69
CA MET A 182 11.50 -1.15 -11.20
C MET A 182 11.95 -2.19 -10.16
N THR A 183 12.13 -3.44 -10.61
CA THR A 183 12.87 -4.48 -9.89
C THR A 183 14.33 -4.40 -10.30
N ILE A 184 15.22 -4.08 -9.36
CA ILE A 184 16.66 -4.00 -9.61
C ILE A 184 17.20 -5.42 -9.83
N LYS A 185 17.82 -5.64 -10.99
CA LYS A 185 18.38 -6.94 -11.39
C LYS A 185 19.89 -7.01 -11.16
N GLY A 186 20.56 -5.86 -11.15
CA GLY A 186 21.99 -5.77 -10.90
C GLY A 186 22.40 -4.36 -10.53
N VAL A 187 23.42 -4.26 -9.69
CA VAL A 187 24.07 -3.00 -9.31
C VAL A 187 25.57 -3.24 -9.32
N SER A 188 26.35 -2.32 -9.88
CA SER A 188 27.79 -2.36 -9.80
C SER A 188 28.35 -1.03 -9.33
N MET A 189 29.18 -1.06 -8.29
CA MET A 189 29.82 0.10 -7.69
C MET A 189 31.31 0.13 -8.05
N TYR A 190 31.73 1.22 -8.69
CA TYR A 190 33.10 1.39 -9.20
C TYR A 190 33.60 2.83 -8.94
N GLY A 191 34.85 3.12 -9.34
CA GLY A 191 35.53 4.36 -9.00
C GLY A 191 36.34 4.28 -7.70
N SER A 192 36.94 5.40 -7.30
CA SER A 192 37.65 5.51 -6.02
C SER A 192 36.67 5.83 -4.89
N PRO A 193 37.03 5.61 -3.61
CA PRO A 193 36.17 5.98 -2.47
C PRO A 193 35.69 7.44 -2.48
N GLU A 194 36.49 8.36 -3.05
CA GLU A 194 36.18 9.80 -3.14
C GLU A 194 35.35 10.15 -4.38
N LYS A 195 35.31 9.28 -5.40
CA LYS A 195 34.61 9.48 -6.66
C LYS A 195 33.91 8.18 -7.09
N ARG A 196 33.02 7.69 -6.22
CA ARG A 196 32.22 6.50 -6.51
C ARG A 196 31.18 6.77 -7.58
N GLN A 197 30.97 5.76 -8.40
CA GLN A 197 29.90 5.71 -9.37
C GLN A 197 29.15 4.38 -9.27
N TRP A 198 27.90 4.40 -9.72
CA TRP A 198 27.06 3.21 -9.80
C TRP A 198 26.61 2.97 -11.24
N CYS A 199 26.53 1.70 -11.61
CA CYS A 199 25.68 1.27 -12.70
C CYS A 199 24.56 0.38 -12.18
N ILE A 200 23.32 0.78 -12.45
CA ILE A 200 22.12 0.11 -11.93
C ILE A 200 21.28 -0.34 -13.12
N LEU A 201 20.89 -1.62 -13.10
CA LEU A 201 20.00 -2.27 -14.06
C LEU A 201 18.71 -2.67 -13.35
N GLY A 202 17.57 -2.31 -13.94
CA GLY A 202 16.26 -2.78 -13.49
C GLY A 202 15.36 -3.18 -14.64
N HIS A 203 14.43 -4.08 -14.33
CA HIS A 203 13.30 -4.46 -15.17
C HIS A 203 12.01 -3.94 -14.55
N GLU A 204 11.03 -3.61 -15.38
CA GLU A 204 9.72 -3.16 -14.92
C GLU A 204 9.06 -4.20 -13.99
N ASN A 205 8.58 -3.72 -12.84
CA ASN A 205 7.94 -4.51 -11.81
C ASN A 205 6.43 -4.62 -12.08
N THR A 206 6.03 -5.50 -12.99
CA THR A 206 4.62 -5.66 -13.36
C THR A 206 3.80 -6.49 -12.37
N VAL A 207 4.44 -7.12 -11.40
CA VAL A 207 3.81 -8.05 -10.45
C VAL A 207 3.98 -7.64 -9.00
N ASN A 208 4.51 -6.44 -8.70
CA ASN A 208 4.79 -5.98 -7.34
C ASN A 208 5.77 -6.91 -6.58
N HIS A 209 6.79 -7.42 -7.27
CA HIS A 209 7.87 -8.18 -6.67
C HIS A 209 8.55 -7.36 -5.57
N LYS A 210 8.78 -7.98 -4.41
CA LYS A 210 9.33 -7.30 -3.23
C LYS A 210 10.81 -7.53 -3.13
N GLN A 211 11.56 -6.44 -3.01
CA GLN A 211 13.01 -6.47 -2.83
C GLN A 211 13.50 -5.31 -1.97
N THR A 212 14.68 -5.47 -1.40
CA THR A 212 15.46 -4.41 -0.76
C THR A 212 16.83 -4.35 -1.39
N THR A 213 17.40 -3.15 -1.47
CA THR A 213 18.73 -2.93 -2.01
C THR A 213 19.49 -2.01 -1.06
N SER A 214 20.69 -2.42 -0.66
CA SER A 214 21.61 -1.55 0.07
C SER A 214 22.78 -1.20 -0.84
N TYR A 215 22.86 0.06 -1.28
CA TYR A 215 23.88 0.51 -2.24
C TYR A 215 25.29 0.65 -1.65
N TYR A 216 25.44 0.41 -0.35
CA TYR A 216 26.72 0.52 0.36
C TYR A 216 26.67 -0.22 1.70
N SER A 217 27.53 -1.22 1.91
CA SER A 217 27.73 -1.85 3.21
C SER A 217 29.15 -2.36 3.40
N ASN A 218 29.76 -2.01 4.54
CA ASN A 218 31.01 -2.59 5.04
C ASN A 218 30.77 -3.74 6.05
N ASP A 219 29.51 -3.95 6.47
CA ASP A 219 29.11 -4.99 7.41
C ASP A 219 27.93 -5.77 6.83
N TYR A 220 28.24 -6.56 5.79
CA TYR A 220 27.26 -7.39 5.11
C TYR A 220 26.59 -8.40 6.05
N LYS A 221 27.32 -8.96 7.03
CA LYS A 221 26.77 -10.03 7.88
C LYS A 221 25.69 -9.53 8.84
N THR A 222 25.86 -8.32 9.39
CA THR A 222 24.79 -7.67 10.15
C THR A 222 23.58 -7.37 9.27
N LEU A 223 23.80 -6.84 8.07
CA LEU A 223 22.72 -6.54 7.12
C LEU A 223 21.97 -7.81 6.69
N GLU A 224 22.69 -8.88 6.35
CA GLU A 224 22.13 -10.19 6.02
C GLU A 224 21.27 -10.71 7.17
N GLY A 225 21.73 -10.61 8.42
CA GLY A 225 20.95 -11.00 9.60
C GLY A 225 19.65 -10.21 9.76
N TRP A 226 19.65 -8.91 9.46
CA TRP A 226 18.45 -8.08 9.48
C TRP A 226 17.48 -8.47 8.37
N GLU A 227 17.95 -8.55 7.14
CA GLU A 227 17.11 -8.83 5.97
C GLU A 227 16.51 -10.25 6.04
N THR A 228 17.29 -11.23 6.51
CA THR A 228 16.85 -12.63 6.65
C THR A 228 16.03 -12.89 7.91
N SER A 229 15.87 -11.89 8.78
CA SER A 229 14.87 -11.94 9.85
C SER A 229 13.43 -11.95 9.30
N LYS A 230 13.25 -11.52 8.06
CA LYS A 230 12.01 -11.67 7.30
C LYS A 230 11.95 -13.10 6.75
N ARG A 231 10.92 -13.86 7.13
CA ARG A 231 10.77 -15.26 6.72
C ARG A 231 10.71 -15.35 5.18
N TYR A 232 11.44 -16.30 4.59
CA TYR A 232 11.64 -16.51 3.15
C TYR A 232 12.50 -15.47 2.40
N TRP A 233 13.00 -14.42 3.07
CA TRP A 233 13.91 -13.48 2.43
C TRP A 233 15.34 -14.03 2.35
N ARG A 234 16.02 -13.73 1.25
CA ARG A 234 17.40 -14.18 0.99
C ARG A 234 18.16 -13.17 0.13
N PRO A 235 19.50 -13.15 0.16
CA PRO A 235 20.27 -12.45 -0.83
C PRO A 235 20.05 -13.09 -2.21
N VAL A 236 19.90 -12.24 -3.23
CA VAL A 236 19.79 -12.67 -4.64
C VAL A 236 20.92 -12.14 -5.51
N TYR A 237 21.58 -11.07 -5.07
CA TYR A 237 22.69 -10.45 -5.75
C TYR A 237 23.60 -9.78 -4.72
N ILE A 238 24.92 -9.83 -4.93
CA ILE A 238 25.92 -9.14 -4.12
C ILE A 238 27.01 -8.61 -5.05
N ASP A 239 27.13 -7.30 -5.18
CA ASP A 239 28.29 -6.69 -5.83
C ASP A 239 29.46 -6.57 -4.85
N VAL A 240 30.69 -6.65 -5.35
CA VAL A 240 31.92 -6.40 -4.58
C VAL A 240 32.76 -5.37 -5.32
N SER A 241 32.94 -4.19 -4.73
CA SER A 241 33.76 -3.13 -5.32
C SER A 241 35.26 -3.39 -5.15
N ASN A 242 36.10 -2.61 -5.83
CA ASN A 242 37.55 -2.72 -5.73
C ASN A 242 38.13 -2.41 -4.34
N ASP A 243 37.40 -1.67 -3.51
CA ASP A 243 37.74 -1.41 -2.11
C ASP A 243 37.05 -2.40 -1.14
N ASN A 244 36.54 -3.53 -1.65
CA ASN A 244 35.89 -4.62 -0.90
C ASN A 244 34.64 -4.18 -0.11
N THR A 245 33.89 -3.22 -0.66
CA THR A 245 32.56 -2.85 -0.15
C THR A 245 31.49 -3.66 -0.87
N PHE A 246 30.38 -3.96 -0.19
CA PHE A 246 29.28 -4.76 -0.74
C PHE A 246 28.06 -3.92 -1.11
N THR A 247 27.42 -4.27 -2.23
CA THR A 247 26.07 -3.81 -2.61
C THR A 247 25.13 -5.00 -2.81
N PRO A 248 24.39 -5.42 -1.77
CA PRO A 248 23.48 -6.55 -1.89
C PRO A 248 22.05 -6.16 -2.28
N ILE A 249 21.38 -7.11 -2.93
CA ILE A 249 19.93 -7.13 -3.17
C ILE A 249 19.36 -8.35 -2.46
N PHE A 250 18.26 -8.16 -1.72
CA PHE A 250 17.49 -9.23 -1.10
C PHE A 250 16.07 -9.25 -1.66
N ASP A 251 15.50 -10.44 -1.81
CA ASP A 251 14.09 -10.62 -2.16
C ASP A 251 13.46 -11.83 -1.47
N ASP A 252 12.17 -12.07 -1.75
CA ASP A 252 11.34 -13.10 -1.12
C ASP A 252 11.17 -14.39 -1.95
N THR A 253 12.06 -14.62 -2.93
CA THR A 253 12.00 -15.82 -3.79
C THR A 253 12.57 -17.06 -3.12
N SER A 254 11.99 -18.23 -3.40
CA SER A 254 12.46 -19.50 -2.83
C SER A 254 13.36 -20.29 -3.78
N VAL A 255 14.51 -20.72 -3.30
CA VAL A 255 15.49 -21.58 -4.00
C VAL A 255 15.86 -22.84 -3.20
N GLY A 256 15.05 -23.18 -2.18
CA GLY A 256 15.40 -24.20 -1.20
C GLY A 256 16.42 -23.69 -0.18
N GLN A 257 17.26 -24.58 0.35
CA GLN A 257 18.39 -24.18 1.20
C GLN A 257 19.37 -23.31 0.40
N TRP A 258 19.93 -22.31 1.06
CA TRP A 258 20.90 -21.40 0.48
C TRP A 258 21.93 -20.93 1.51
N THR A 259 23.08 -20.46 1.03
CA THR A 259 24.09 -19.79 1.86
C THR A 259 24.83 -18.74 1.03
N ALA A 260 25.17 -17.60 1.64
CA ALA A 260 25.99 -16.58 1.01
C ALA A 260 27.33 -16.44 1.75
N LEU A 261 28.41 -16.61 0.99
CA LEU A 261 29.78 -16.50 1.46
C LEU A 261 30.42 -15.26 0.83
N ILE A 262 31.15 -14.49 1.63
CA ILE A 262 31.77 -13.23 1.22
C ILE A 262 33.22 -13.19 1.68
N ASN A 263 33.99 -12.24 1.12
CA ASN A 263 35.40 -12.02 1.49
C ASN A 263 36.26 -13.28 1.29
N LEU A 264 35.98 -14.08 0.26
CA LEU A 264 36.74 -15.27 -0.07
C LEU A 264 37.97 -14.90 -0.91
N SER A 265 39.15 -15.42 -0.57
CA SER A 265 40.28 -15.47 -1.51
C SER A 265 40.00 -16.44 -2.66
N THR A 266 40.81 -16.40 -3.72
CA THR A 266 40.71 -17.36 -4.84
C THR A 266 40.75 -18.82 -4.39
N SER A 267 41.69 -19.18 -3.49
CA SER A 267 41.81 -20.56 -2.99
C SER A 267 40.68 -20.97 -2.05
N GLN A 268 40.15 -20.03 -1.28
CA GLN A 268 38.96 -20.25 -0.45
C GLN A 268 37.72 -20.46 -1.32
N LEU A 269 37.56 -19.66 -2.38
CA LEU A 269 36.47 -19.81 -3.33
C LEU A 269 36.49 -21.19 -4.01
N GLU A 270 37.64 -21.65 -4.50
CA GLU A 270 37.81 -23.01 -5.04
C GLU A 270 37.38 -24.09 -4.05
N SER A 271 37.84 -23.96 -2.81
CA SER A 271 37.54 -24.91 -1.74
C SER A 271 36.06 -24.92 -1.38
N GLU A 272 35.42 -23.75 -1.30
CA GLU A 272 34.00 -23.60 -0.98
C GLU A 272 33.10 -24.10 -2.12
N LEU A 273 33.44 -23.84 -3.39
CA LEU A 273 32.72 -24.43 -4.52
C LEU A 273 32.66 -25.96 -4.41
N ALA A 274 33.79 -26.60 -4.10
CA ALA A 274 33.85 -28.05 -3.89
C ALA A 274 33.11 -28.51 -2.61
N ALA A 275 33.15 -27.71 -1.54
CA ALA A 275 32.53 -28.04 -0.26
C ALA A 275 31.00 -27.93 -0.31
N GLN A 276 30.46 -26.88 -0.93
CA GLN A 276 29.02 -26.66 -1.05
C GLN A 276 28.39 -27.61 -2.07
N ALA A 277 29.10 -27.98 -3.14
CA ALA A 277 28.65 -29.01 -4.07
C ALA A 277 28.38 -30.36 -3.38
N LYS A 278 29.18 -30.74 -2.37
CA LYS A 278 28.94 -31.96 -1.56
C LYS A 278 27.67 -31.89 -0.72
N LYS A 279 27.12 -30.69 -0.51
CA LYS A 279 25.84 -30.44 0.17
C LYS A 279 24.68 -30.28 -0.81
N ASN A 280 24.90 -30.54 -2.11
CA ASN A 280 23.96 -30.28 -3.20
C ASN A 280 23.56 -28.80 -3.32
N LEU A 281 24.47 -27.88 -2.97
CA LEU A 281 24.30 -26.45 -3.18
C LEU A 281 25.16 -26.00 -4.37
N TYR A 282 24.53 -25.31 -5.30
CA TYR A 282 25.10 -24.83 -6.56
C TYR A 282 25.30 -23.32 -6.49
N PRO A 283 26.41 -22.78 -7.02
CA PRO A 283 26.58 -21.33 -7.12
C PRO A 283 25.54 -20.74 -8.08
N ILE A 284 24.81 -19.72 -7.63
CA ILE A 284 23.77 -19.02 -8.40
C ILE A 284 24.07 -17.55 -8.64
N HIS A 285 25.08 -17.01 -7.96
CA HIS A 285 25.61 -15.66 -8.13
C HIS A 285 27.08 -15.64 -7.72
N ILE A 286 27.93 -14.96 -8.49
CA ILE A 286 29.33 -14.69 -8.13
C ILE A 286 29.69 -13.26 -8.51
N SER A 287 30.34 -12.56 -7.59
CA SER A 287 30.97 -11.27 -7.86
C SER A 287 32.32 -11.22 -7.18
N GLY A 288 33.28 -10.54 -7.81
CA GLY A 288 34.58 -10.31 -7.23
C GLY A 288 34.96 -8.84 -7.29
N GLY A 289 35.84 -8.44 -6.38
CA GLY A 289 36.36 -7.10 -6.23
C GLY A 289 37.84 -7.13 -5.85
N GLY A 290 38.53 -6.04 -6.12
CA GLY A 290 39.93 -5.85 -5.79
C GLY A 290 40.87 -6.31 -6.91
N GLU A 291 42.04 -5.67 -6.98
CA GLU A 291 43.11 -6.01 -7.93
C GLU A 291 44.13 -6.96 -7.28
N THR A 292 44.94 -6.44 -6.33
CA THR A 292 46.01 -7.21 -5.69
C THR A 292 45.47 -8.14 -4.60
N ASP A 293 44.42 -7.71 -3.90
CA ASP A 293 43.76 -8.46 -2.83
C ASP A 293 42.35 -8.85 -3.25
N ALA A 294 42.25 -9.63 -4.34
CA ALA A 294 40.99 -10.07 -4.89
C ALA A 294 40.14 -10.80 -3.82
N ARG A 295 38.87 -10.40 -3.71
CA ARG A 295 37.87 -11.01 -2.84
C ARG A 295 36.60 -11.30 -3.59
N TYR A 296 35.98 -12.43 -3.25
CA TYR A 296 34.76 -12.91 -3.89
C TYR A 296 33.60 -13.01 -2.92
N ALA A 297 32.40 -12.77 -3.45
CA ALA A 297 31.12 -13.10 -2.86
C ALA A 297 30.40 -14.11 -3.76
N VAL A 298 29.85 -15.16 -3.16
CA VAL A 298 29.09 -16.20 -3.85
C VAL A 298 27.83 -16.56 -3.07
N ILE A 299 26.73 -16.68 -3.79
CA ILE A 299 25.48 -17.23 -3.27
C ILE A 299 25.33 -18.65 -3.80
N PHE A 300 25.15 -19.60 -2.89
CA PHE A 300 24.87 -21.01 -3.19
C PHE A 300 23.43 -21.35 -2.83
N ALA A 301 22.79 -22.21 -3.63
CA ALA A 301 21.43 -22.69 -3.36
C ALA A 301 21.20 -24.11 -3.85
N GLU A 302 20.19 -24.80 -3.32
CA GLU A 302 19.77 -26.13 -3.79
C GLU A 302 19.29 -26.12 -5.24
N ARG A 303 18.91 -24.95 -5.75
CA ARG A 303 18.35 -24.76 -7.09
C ARG A 303 18.92 -23.51 -7.74
N THR A 304 19.18 -23.60 -9.05
CA THR A 304 19.71 -22.49 -9.86
C THR A 304 18.64 -21.51 -10.35
N SER A 305 17.37 -21.81 -10.11
CA SER A 305 16.25 -20.94 -10.45
C SER A 305 15.20 -21.00 -9.34
N PRO A 306 14.55 -19.86 -9.03
CA PRO A 306 13.48 -19.84 -8.04
C PRO A 306 12.33 -20.80 -8.34
N LEU A 307 11.64 -21.25 -7.28
CA LEU A 307 10.37 -21.94 -7.41
C LEU A 307 9.32 -21.00 -8.00
N ASN A 308 8.45 -21.56 -8.85
CA ASN A 308 7.30 -20.83 -9.36
C ASN A 308 6.22 -20.76 -8.27
N ARG A 309 5.42 -19.69 -8.32
CA ARG A 309 4.22 -19.56 -7.48
C ARG A 309 3.08 -20.37 -8.08
N GLU A 310 2.40 -21.14 -7.25
CA GLU A 310 1.26 -21.99 -7.61
C GLU A 310 -0.03 -21.44 -7.00
N TRP A 311 -1.13 -21.54 -7.74
CA TRP A 311 -2.46 -21.12 -7.27
C TRP A 311 -3.20 -22.28 -6.63
N HIS A 312 -3.67 -22.07 -5.40
CA HIS A 312 -4.49 -23.04 -4.66
C HIS A 312 -5.67 -22.34 -4.00
N THR A 313 -6.84 -22.96 -4.03
CA THR A 313 -8.03 -22.52 -3.30
C THR A 313 -8.56 -23.63 -2.39
N THR A 314 -9.08 -23.24 -1.23
CA THR A 314 -9.65 -24.17 -0.25
C THR A 314 -10.95 -23.61 0.33
N GLY A 315 -11.70 -24.48 1.02
CA GLY A 315 -12.91 -24.10 1.72
C GLY A 315 -14.18 -24.28 0.90
N THR A 316 -15.29 -23.77 1.41
CA THR A 316 -16.64 -24.08 0.90
C THR A 316 -17.53 -22.85 0.82
N VAL A 317 -18.49 -22.92 -0.10
CA VAL A 317 -19.62 -22.00 -0.22
C VAL A 317 -20.89 -22.85 -0.16
N THR A 318 -21.83 -22.47 0.70
CA THR A 318 -23.06 -23.22 0.99
C THR A 318 -24.19 -22.24 1.30
N GLY A 319 -25.44 -22.67 1.11
CA GLY A 319 -26.61 -21.87 1.48
C GLY A 319 -26.96 -20.73 0.53
N PHE A 320 -26.22 -20.54 -0.57
CA PHE A 320 -26.59 -19.64 -1.68
C PHE A 320 -27.32 -20.43 -2.78
N THR A 321 -28.13 -19.71 -3.57
CA THR A 321 -28.87 -20.27 -4.72
C THR A 321 -27.92 -20.87 -5.76
N ASP A 322 -26.76 -20.24 -5.98
CA ASP A 322 -25.69 -20.75 -6.84
C ASP A 322 -24.34 -20.75 -6.09
N ASN A 323 -24.09 -21.82 -5.35
CA ASN A 323 -22.84 -21.97 -4.59
C ASN A 323 -21.61 -22.12 -5.49
N ALA A 324 -21.76 -22.77 -6.65
CA ALA A 324 -20.67 -22.99 -7.59
C ALA A 324 -20.29 -21.68 -8.27
N GLY A 325 -21.28 -20.94 -8.80
CA GLY A 325 -21.04 -19.63 -9.41
C GLY A 325 -20.42 -18.61 -8.45
N LEU A 326 -20.87 -18.56 -7.19
CA LEU A 326 -20.23 -17.70 -6.19
C LEU A 326 -18.80 -18.15 -5.88
N SER A 327 -18.54 -19.46 -5.84
CA SER A 327 -17.19 -19.99 -5.62
C SER A 327 -16.24 -19.57 -6.73
N ASP A 328 -16.68 -19.70 -7.99
CA ASP A 328 -15.90 -19.34 -9.17
C ASP A 328 -15.67 -17.82 -9.26
N ALA A 329 -16.68 -17.02 -8.97
CA ALA A 329 -16.58 -15.56 -8.95
C ALA A 329 -15.55 -15.06 -7.91
N LEU A 330 -15.61 -15.59 -6.68
CA LEU A 330 -14.63 -15.27 -5.64
C LEU A 330 -13.21 -15.72 -6.02
N ASP A 331 -13.06 -16.90 -6.62
CA ASP A 331 -11.77 -17.42 -7.07
C ASP A 331 -11.16 -16.56 -8.15
N GLN A 332 -11.94 -16.15 -9.14
CA GLN A 332 -11.48 -15.28 -10.20
C GLN A 332 -11.03 -13.92 -9.66
N VAL A 333 -11.88 -13.26 -8.86
CA VAL A 333 -11.60 -11.93 -8.29
C VAL A 333 -10.33 -11.95 -7.43
N MET A 334 -10.22 -12.95 -6.54
CA MET A 334 -9.05 -13.08 -5.67
C MET A 334 -7.80 -13.46 -6.45
N GLN A 335 -7.90 -14.32 -7.45
CA GLN A 335 -6.76 -14.70 -8.28
C GLN A 335 -6.19 -13.51 -9.05
N GLU A 336 -7.06 -12.72 -9.70
CA GLU A 336 -6.67 -11.51 -10.43
C GLU A 336 -6.00 -10.50 -9.49
N PHE A 337 -6.62 -10.22 -8.34
CA PHE A 337 -6.07 -9.29 -7.36
C PHE A 337 -4.73 -9.76 -6.79
N MET A 338 -4.65 -11.01 -6.33
CA MET A 338 -3.46 -11.54 -5.66
C MET A 338 -2.24 -11.60 -6.60
N LYS A 339 -2.42 -12.08 -7.83
CA LYS A 339 -1.35 -12.16 -8.83
C LYS A 339 -0.82 -10.78 -9.21
N ARG A 340 -1.72 -9.82 -9.42
CA ARG A 340 -1.35 -8.43 -9.77
C ARG A 340 -0.61 -7.72 -8.65
N ASN A 341 -0.95 -8.02 -7.40
CA ASN A 341 -0.46 -7.30 -6.23
C ASN A 341 0.61 -8.06 -5.44
N SER A 342 1.08 -9.20 -5.94
CA SER A 342 1.97 -10.12 -5.22
C SER A 342 1.49 -10.53 -3.81
N VAL A 343 0.17 -10.65 -3.61
CA VAL A 343 -0.37 -11.14 -2.35
C VAL A 343 -0.33 -12.66 -2.36
N ARG A 344 0.29 -13.28 -1.35
CA ARG A 344 0.54 -14.72 -1.34
C ARG A 344 -0.53 -15.52 -0.63
N GLN A 345 -1.12 -14.97 0.42
CA GLN A 345 -2.09 -15.68 1.24
C GLN A 345 -3.25 -14.75 1.60
N ALA A 346 -4.48 -15.23 1.41
CA ALA A 346 -5.70 -14.48 1.71
C ALA A 346 -6.85 -15.39 2.14
N GLN A 347 -7.86 -14.80 2.78
CA GLN A 347 -9.15 -15.45 3.05
C GLN A 347 -10.31 -14.49 2.76
N VAL A 348 -11.44 -15.08 2.36
CA VAL A 348 -12.74 -14.39 2.23
C VAL A 348 -13.80 -15.23 2.94
N ALA A 349 -14.65 -14.61 3.74
CA ALA A 349 -15.75 -15.30 4.42
C ALA A 349 -17.04 -14.47 4.43
N ALA A 350 -18.18 -15.15 4.51
CA ALA A 350 -19.48 -14.55 4.74
C ALA A 350 -20.35 -15.43 5.64
N SER A 351 -21.09 -14.79 6.55
CA SER A 351 -22.04 -15.42 7.47
C SER A 351 -23.42 -14.77 7.39
N VAL A 352 -24.47 -15.56 7.62
CA VAL A 352 -25.85 -15.07 7.81
C VAL A 352 -26.33 -15.52 9.17
N ASN A 353 -26.80 -14.57 10.00
CA ASN A 353 -27.21 -14.85 11.38
C ASN A 353 -26.14 -15.63 12.17
N ARG A 354 -24.85 -15.33 11.93
CA ARG A 354 -23.66 -16.00 12.49
C ARG A 354 -23.40 -17.44 12.00
N THR A 355 -24.21 -17.93 11.07
CA THR A 355 -23.95 -19.18 10.35
C THR A 355 -23.03 -18.90 9.19
N LEU A 356 -21.84 -19.51 9.19
CA LEU A 356 -20.85 -19.36 8.15
C LEU A 356 -21.34 -20.04 6.86
N LEU A 357 -21.56 -19.26 5.80
CA LEU A 357 -22.08 -19.73 4.52
C LEU A 357 -20.97 -19.81 3.46
N ALA A 358 -20.04 -18.87 3.47
CA ALA A 358 -18.85 -18.89 2.62
C ALA A 358 -17.60 -18.78 3.49
N SER A 359 -16.61 -19.63 3.24
CA SER A 359 -15.31 -19.58 3.91
C SER A 359 -14.25 -20.12 2.96
N ARG A 360 -13.49 -19.21 2.36
CA ARG A 360 -12.54 -19.50 1.28
C ARG A 360 -11.12 -19.09 1.68
N GLY A 361 -10.16 -19.96 1.43
CA GLY A 361 -8.72 -19.69 1.55
C GLY A 361 -8.07 -19.66 0.17
N PHE A 362 -7.15 -18.72 -0.03
CA PHE A 362 -6.48 -18.47 -1.31
C PHE A 362 -4.97 -18.43 -1.11
N THR A 363 -4.24 -19.15 -1.96
CA THR A 363 -2.77 -19.18 -1.94
C THR A 363 -2.23 -18.96 -3.33
N TRP A 364 -1.31 -18.01 -3.47
CA TRP A 364 -0.49 -17.82 -4.66
C TRP A 364 0.98 -17.72 -4.24
N ALA A 365 1.61 -18.87 -4.09
CA ALA A 365 2.88 -18.97 -3.36
C ALA A 365 3.74 -20.12 -3.90
N GLU A 366 5.05 -20.09 -3.62
CA GLU A 366 5.93 -21.21 -3.92
C GLU A 366 5.53 -22.45 -3.10
N SER A 367 5.90 -23.63 -3.56
CA SER A 367 5.49 -24.91 -2.99
C SER A 367 5.99 -25.17 -1.55
N ASP A 368 6.89 -24.32 -1.03
CA ASP A 368 7.43 -24.37 0.33
C ASP A 368 6.69 -23.46 1.32
N ARG A 369 5.59 -22.83 0.88
CA ARG A 369 4.66 -22.07 1.71
C ARG A 369 3.37 -22.87 1.89
N ALA A 370 2.74 -22.73 3.05
CA ALA A 370 1.53 -23.49 3.36
C ALA A 370 0.34 -23.02 2.52
N ILE A 371 -0.45 -23.99 2.05
CA ILE A 371 -1.76 -23.72 1.46
C ILE A 371 -2.70 -23.25 2.58
N VAL A 372 -3.27 -22.07 2.41
CA VAL A 372 -4.20 -21.45 3.35
C VAL A 372 -5.43 -22.34 3.53
N LYS A 373 -5.77 -22.65 4.77
CA LYS A 373 -7.04 -23.24 5.19
C LYS A 373 -7.99 -22.14 5.66
N PRO A 374 -9.31 -22.30 5.55
CA PRO A 374 -10.25 -21.26 5.98
C PRO A 374 -10.26 -21.01 7.51
N THR A 375 -9.66 -21.90 8.29
CA THR A 375 -9.50 -21.77 9.75
C THR A 375 -8.18 -21.11 10.15
N ASP A 376 -7.26 -20.89 9.22
CA ASP A 376 -5.98 -20.26 9.54
C ASP A 376 -6.17 -18.81 9.97
N LYS A 377 -5.30 -18.32 10.84
CA LYS A 377 -5.43 -17.00 11.44
C LYS A 377 -4.52 -15.98 10.76
N PHE A 378 -5.08 -14.81 10.52
CA PHE A 378 -4.37 -13.65 9.99
C PHE A 378 -4.33 -12.57 11.05
N LEU A 379 -3.23 -11.82 11.12
CA LEU A 379 -3.16 -10.59 11.89
C LEU A 379 -4.20 -9.61 11.35
N LEU A 380 -5.00 -9.00 12.23
CA LEU A 380 -6.23 -8.29 11.83
C LEU A 380 -6.05 -6.77 11.60
N GLY A 381 -4.89 -6.24 11.98
CA GLY A 381 -4.71 -4.80 12.13
C GLY A 381 -5.83 -4.18 12.98
N SER A 382 -6.38 -3.06 12.52
CA SER A 382 -7.37 -2.29 13.29
C SER A 382 -8.78 -2.86 13.33
N VAL A 383 -9.10 -3.93 12.56
CA VAL A 383 -10.36 -4.68 12.73
C VAL A 383 -10.47 -5.24 14.15
N PHE A 384 -9.32 -5.48 14.79
CA PHE A 384 -9.23 -5.90 16.18
C PHE A 384 -10.08 -5.07 17.16
N LYS A 385 -10.22 -3.74 16.95
CA LYS A 385 -10.86 -2.84 17.92
C LYS A 385 -12.30 -3.25 18.28
N MET A 386 -13.01 -3.97 17.40
CA MET A 386 -14.34 -4.52 17.71
C MET A 386 -14.33 -5.44 18.95
N PHE A 387 -13.27 -6.21 19.18
CA PHE A 387 -13.13 -7.06 20.35
C PHE A 387 -12.93 -6.23 21.63
N CYS A 388 -12.18 -5.14 21.54
CA CYS A 388 -12.03 -4.19 22.64
C CYS A 388 -13.36 -3.50 22.96
N HIS A 389 -14.08 -3.04 21.93
CA HIS A 389 -15.39 -2.41 22.09
C HIS A 389 -16.39 -3.37 22.72
N ALA A 390 -16.45 -4.62 22.27
CA ALA A 390 -17.31 -5.65 22.87
C ALA A 390 -16.97 -5.96 24.34
N ALA A 391 -15.69 -5.87 24.72
CA ALA A 391 -15.28 -6.02 26.12
C ALA A 391 -15.74 -4.84 27.00
N VAL A 392 -15.67 -3.61 26.47
CA VAL A 392 -16.22 -2.42 27.12
C VAL A 392 -17.73 -2.51 27.24
N ASP A 393 -18.41 -2.89 26.16
CA ASP A 393 -19.86 -3.11 26.13
C ASP A 393 -20.30 -4.14 27.18
N HIS A 394 -19.57 -5.25 27.30
CA HIS A 394 -19.84 -6.25 28.32
C HIS A 394 -19.75 -5.67 29.75
N LEU A 395 -18.70 -4.89 30.07
CA LEU A 395 -18.58 -4.22 31.38
C LEU A 395 -19.71 -3.21 31.64
N VAL A 396 -20.06 -2.41 30.63
CA VAL A 396 -21.16 -1.43 30.71
C VAL A 396 -22.49 -2.13 30.95
N SER A 397 -22.77 -3.22 30.24
CA SER A 397 -24.00 -4.02 30.41
C SER A 397 -24.12 -4.64 31.81
N LYS A 398 -22.99 -4.88 32.49
CA LYS A 398 -22.94 -5.38 33.87
C LYS A 398 -22.97 -4.27 34.92
N GLY A 399 -23.01 -3.01 34.51
CA GLY A 399 -22.95 -1.86 35.41
C GLY A 399 -21.58 -1.65 36.07
N LEU A 400 -20.53 -2.31 35.57
CA LEU A 400 -19.17 -2.23 36.13
C LEU A 400 -18.37 -1.04 35.56
N LEU A 401 -18.84 -0.44 34.46
CA LEU A 401 -18.24 0.71 33.81
C LEU A 401 -19.34 1.62 33.27
N ASN A 402 -19.16 2.94 33.29
CA ASN A 402 -20.05 3.90 32.66
C ASN A 402 -19.33 4.64 31.52
N LEU A 403 -20.05 4.92 30.44
CA LEU A 403 -19.54 5.65 29.28
C LEU A 403 -19.08 7.08 29.63
N THR A 404 -19.65 7.68 30.67
CA THR A 404 -19.27 9.01 31.17
C THR A 404 -18.17 8.96 32.24
N THR A 405 -17.67 7.77 32.62
CA THR A 405 -16.61 7.64 33.62
C THR A 405 -15.32 8.33 33.13
N PRO A 406 -14.74 9.27 33.89
CA PRO A 406 -13.43 9.85 33.59
C PRO A 406 -12.31 8.80 33.73
N VAL A 407 -11.53 8.62 32.67
CA VAL A 407 -10.61 7.48 32.53
C VAL A 407 -9.31 7.66 33.31
N TYR A 408 -8.65 8.81 33.20
CA TYR A 408 -7.39 9.05 33.90
C TYR A 408 -7.54 9.06 35.44
N PRO A 409 -8.57 9.71 36.02
CA PRO A 409 -8.85 9.60 37.46
C PRO A 409 -9.10 8.16 37.91
N LEU A 410 -9.85 7.37 37.12
CA LEU A 410 -10.11 5.96 37.41
C LEU A 410 -8.82 5.12 37.49
N LEU A 411 -7.81 5.48 36.69
CA LEU A 411 -6.49 4.84 36.67
C LEU A 411 -5.50 5.46 37.67
N GLY A 412 -5.92 6.42 38.49
CA GLY A 412 -5.09 7.09 39.50
C GLY A 412 -4.23 8.26 39.00
N TYR A 413 -4.39 8.70 37.74
CA TYR A 413 -3.68 9.83 37.17
C TYR A 413 -4.42 11.15 37.44
N ASN A 414 -4.09 11.80 38.56
CA ASN A 414 -4.79 13.01 39.03
C ASN A 414 -4.07 14.33 38.72
N LYS A 415 -2.86 14.28 38.15
CA LYS A 415 -2.03 15.45 37.83
C LYS A 415 -1.36 15.30 36.45
N PRO A 416 -2.14 15.12 35.35
CA PRO A 416 -1.58 15.12 34.01
C PRO A 416 -0.93 16.47 33.68
N ALA A 417 0.00 16.48 32.72
CA ALA A 417 0.61 17.72 32.22
C ALA A 417 -0.44 18.67 31.62
N ASP A 418 -1.49 18.10 31.00
CA ASP A 418 -2.65 18.83 30.52
C ASP A 418 -3.88 18.51 31.38
N PRO A 419 -4.41 19.48 32.15
CA PRO A 419 -5.58 19.28 33.00
C PRO A 419 -6.82 18.81 32.23
N ARG A 420 -6.93 19.10 30.93
CA ARG A 420 -8.07 18.64 30.10
C ARG A 420 -8.16 17.12 30.04
N SER A 421 -7.04 16.41 30.20
CA SER A 421 -7.01 14.95 30.22
C SER A 421 -7.86 14.35 31.33
N LEU A 422 -8.03 15.05 32.46
CA LEU A 422 -8.89 14.57 33.56
C LEU A 422 -10.36 14.43 33.17
N ASN A 423 -10.78 15.09 32.08
CA ASN A 423 -12.16 15.06 31.58
C ASN A 423 -12.38 14.02 30.47
N ILE A 424 -11.35 13.25 30.08
CA ILE A 424 -11.48 12.23 29.04
C ILE A 424 -12.35 11.07 29.55
N THR A 425 -13.45 10.80 28.86
CA THR A 425 -14.39 9.73 29.23
C THR A 425 -14.19 8.45 28.41
N VAL A 426 -14.78 7.35 28.89
CA VAL A 426 -14.83 6.07 28.16
C VAL A 426 -15.45 6.25 26.77
N GLN A 427 -16.55 7.01 26.66
CA GLN A 427 -17.18 7.30 25.37
C GLN A 427 -16.25 8.01 24.40
N GLN A 428 -15.47 8.99 24.88
CA GLN A 428 -14.54 9.73 24.03
C GLN A 428 -13.39 8.87 23.50
N LEU A 429 -12.98 7.84 24.24
CA LEU A 429 -12.01 6.85 23.76
C LEU A 429 -12.62 5.96 22.65
N LEU A 430 -13.87 5.53 22.81
CA LEU A 430 -14.60 4.75 21.80
C LEU A 430 -14.84 5.54 20.50
N ASP A 431 -15.18 6.83 20.63
CA ASP A 431 -15.53 7.70 19.50
C ASP A 431 -14.33 8.39 18.85
N HIS A 432 -13.12 8.10 19.33
CA HIS A 432 -11.89 8.76 18.89
C HIS A 432 -11.93 10.29 19.05
N THR A 433 -12.57 10.80 20.11
CA THR A 433 -12.68 12.23 20.41
C THR A 433 -11.88 12.67 21.64
N ALA A 434 -11.02 11.79 22.16
CA ALA A 434 -10.28 12.00 23.41
C ALA A 434 -9.12 13.02 23.36
N GLY A 435 -8.87 13.68 22.22
CA GLY A 435 -7.82 14.71 22.12
C GLY A 435 -6.49 14.23 21.56
N PHE A 436 -6.41 13.02 20.99
CA PHE A 436 -5.21 12.46 20.37
C PHE A 436 -5.33 12.45 18.85
N ASP A 437 -4.36 13.03 18.14
CA ASP A 437 -4.33 13.10 16.68
C ASP A 437 -2.95 12.73 16.14
N ARG A 438 -2.86 11.55 15.53
CA ARG A 438 -1.63 11.02 14.92
C ARG A 438 -1.12 11.80 13.70
N SER A 439 -1.85 12.80 13.23
CA SER A 439 -1.38 13.75 12.20
C SER A 439 -0.69 14.98 12.79
N MET A 440 -0.86 15.21 14.10
CA MET A 440 -0.22 16.29 14.86
C MET A 440 0.93 15.77 15.73
N SER A 441 0.73 14.60 16.35
CA SER A 441 1.70 13.90 17.20
C SER A 441 1.96 12.48 16.68
N GLU A 442 2.89 11.75 17.30
CA GLU A 442 3.18 10.36 16.91
C GLU A 442 1.97 9.43 17.11
N ASP A 443 1.81 8.41 16.26
CA ASP A 443 0.84 7.34 16.50
C ASP A 443 1.31 6.48 17.68
N ILE A 444 0.76 6.75 18.86
CA ILE A 444 1.12 6.12 20.13
C ILE A 444 1.05 4.59 20.11
N GLY A 445 0.31 3.98 19.17
CA GLY A 445 0.35 2.53 18.98
C GLY A 445 1.75 1.98 18.70
N PHE A 446 2.64 2.80 18.15
CA PHE A 446 3.94 2.40 17.58
C PHE A 446 5.15 3.03 18.28
N VAL A 447 4.96 3.65 19.46
CA VAL A 447 6.06 4.38 20.15
C VAL A 447 6.77 3.57 21.22
N PHE A 448 6.56 2.25 21.33
CA PHE A 448 7.14 1.45 22.42
C PHE A 448 8.67 1.48 22.41
N THR A 449 9.30 1.39 21.24
CA THR A 449 10.75 1.54 21.09
C THR A 449 11.22 2.91 21.56
N MET A 450 10.55 3.98 21.13
CA MET A 450 10.88 5.36 21.49
C MET A 450 10.73 5.61 23.00
N VAL A 451 9.66 5.11 23.61
CA VAL A 451 9.43 5.23 25.06
C VAL A 451 10.54 4.51 25.82
N ALA A 452 10.87 3.27 25.45
CA ALA A 452 11.94 2.53 26.11
C ALA A 452 13.31 3.22 25.96
N GLN A 453 13.62 3.77 24.78
CA GLN A 453 14.83 4.55 24.54
C GLN A 453 14.88 5.82 25.40
N SER A 454 13.76 6.55 25.52
CA SER A 454 13.69 7.75 26.37
C SER A 454 13.94 7.44 27.85
N LEU A 455 13.59 6.23 28.29
CA LEU A 455 13.82 5.70 29.62
C LEU A 455 15.19 5.01 29.77
N LYS A 456 16.00 4.94 28.69
CA LYS A 456 17.27 4.20 28.63
C LYS A 456 17.14 2.74 29.07
N GLN A 457 16.02 2.12 28.73
CA GLN A 457 15.69 0.74 29.10
C GLN A 457 16.05 -0.21 27.95
N SER A 458 16.72 -1.32 28.25
CA SER A 458 17.11 -2.34 27.25
C SER A 458 16.01 -3.34 26.92
N THR A 459 14.92 -3.35 27.70
CA THR A 459 13.73 -4.20 27.52
C THR A 459 12.55 -3.40 26.95
N PRO A 460 11.55 -4.05 26.35
CA PRO A 460 10.38 -3.36 25.78
C PRO A 460 9.65 -2.49 26.82
N ALA A 461 9.14 -1.34 26.40
CA ALA A 461 8.26 -0.52 27.22
C ALA A 461 6.96 -1.29 27.51
N SER A 462 6.45 -1.16 28.73
CA SER A 462 5.11 -1.63 29.08
C SER A 462 4.03 -0.65 28.58
N LEU A 463 2.79 -1.13 28.39
CA LEU A 463 1.66 -0.24 28.10
C LEU A 463 1.50 0.86 29.18
N ARG A 464 1.78 0.55 30.45
CA ARG A 464 1.76 1.54 31.54
C ARG A 464 2.78 2.66 31.31
N GLN A 465 4.02 2.32 30.94
CA GLN A 465 5.05 3.33 30.65
C GLN A 465 4.66 4.21 29.44
N VAL A 466 4.02 3.61 28.41
CA VAL A 466 3.46 4.37 27.29
C VAL A 466 2.35 5.32 27.77
N ILE A 467 1.46 4.88 28.66
CA ILE A 467 0.41 5.74 29.24
C ILE A 467 1.04 6.89 30.03
N GLU A 468 2.01 6.62 30.89
CA GLU A 468 2.72 7.63 31.68
C GLU A 468 3.45 8.64 30.78
N TRP A 469 4.03 8.18 29.67
CA TRP A 469 4.63 9.04 28.65
C TRP A 469 3.61 9.97 27.99
N VAL A 470 2.40 9.49 27.68
CA VAL A 470 1.32 10.33 27.11
C VAL A 470 0.78 11.32 28.14
N VAL A 471 0.55 10.89 29.39
CA VAL A 471 0.03 11.72 30.49
C VAL A 471 0.94 12.92 30.79
N ALA A 472 2.24 12.78 30.53
CA ALA A 472 3.24 13.83 30.69
C ALA A 472 3.28 14.86 29.55
N ARG A 473 2.36 14.80 28.58
CA ARG A 473 2.33 15.65 27.38
C ARG A 473 0.97 16.33 27.17
N PRO A 474 0.93 17.47 26.44
CA PRO A 474 -0.31 18.13 26.09
C PRO A 474 -1.17 17.32 25.11
N LEU A 475 -2.50 17.50 25.16
CA LEU A 475 -3.42 16.97 24.16
C LEU A 475 -3.34 17.78 22.87
N ASP A 476 -3.47 17.10 21.72
CA ASP A 476 -3.48 17.72 20.39
C ASP A 476 -4.71 18.62 20.18
N PHE A 477 -5.83 18.29 20.82
CA PHE A 477 -7.06 19.07 20.79
C PHE A 477 -7.93 18.84 22.03
N THR A 478 -8.92 19.71 22.24
CA THR A 478 -9.82 19.61 23.39
C THR A 478 -10.73 18.37 23.27
N PRO A 479 -10.79 17.48 24.29
CA PRO A 479 -11.66 16.31 24.25
C PRO A 479 -13.11 16.64 23.90
N GLY A 480 -13.70 15.86 22.99
CA GLY A 480 -15.07 16.05 22.49
C GLY A 480 -15.24 17.12 21.40
N SER A 481 -14.23 17.96 21.12
CA SER A 481 -14.37 19.04 20.12
C SER A 481 -14.32 18.57 18.67
N ARG A 482 -13.65 17.44 18.40
CA ARG A 482 -13.57 16.78 17.08
C ARG A 482 -13.21 15.30 17.25
N SER A 483 -13.32 14.53 16.18
CA SER A 483 -12.86 13.13 16.13
C SER A 483 -11.57 13.03 15.32
N ALA A 484 -10.61 12.27 15.83
CA ALA A 484 -9.34 11.94 15.17
C ALA A 484 -8.96 10.51 15.55
N TYR A 485 -8.84 9.63 14.55
CA TYR A 485 -8.54 8.23 14.76
C TYR A 485 -7.26 8.03 15.61
N SER A 486 -7.37 7.21 16.65
CA SER A 486 -6.27 6.96 17.58
C SER A 486 -6.25 5.51 18.04
N ASN A 487 -5.08 4.86 17.91
CA ASN A 487 -4.83 3.54 18.49
C ASN A 487 -4.77 3.60 20.02
N TYR A 488 -4.31 4.73 20.57
CA TYR A 488 -4.15 4.91 22.01
C TYR A 488 -5.47 4.79 22.76
N GLY A 489 -6.57 5.27 22.18
CA GLY A 489 -7.89 5.23 22.82
C GLY A 489 -8.27 3.81 23.25
N THR A 490 -8.16 2.84 22.35
CA THR A 490 -8.49 1.44 22.64
C THR A 490 -7.40 0.71 23.44
N MET A 491 -6.13 1.12 23.31
CA MET A 491 -5.07 0.66 24.24
C MET A 491 -5.38 1.07 25.68
N LEU A 492 -5.78 2.32 25.90
CA LEU A 492 -6.15 2.82 27.23
C LEU A 492 -7.40 2.10 27.77
N LEU A 493 -8.40 1.83 26.93
CA LEU A 493 -9.56 1.00 27.31
C LEU A 493 -9.15 -0.42 27.74
N SER A 494 -8.21 -1.06 27.05
CA SER A 494 -7.70 -2.38 27.45
C SER A 494 -7.02 -2.36 28.83
N TYR A 495 -6.34 -1.24 29.15
CA TYR A 495 -5.73 -1.03 30.46
C TYR A 495 -6.79 -0.76 31.55
N VAL A 496 -7.85 0.00 31.23
CA VAL A 496 -9.02 0.19 32.12
C VAL A 496 -9.68 -1.14 32.48
N ILE A 497 -9.91 -2.01 31.49
CA ILE A 497 -10.47 -3.35 31.72
C ILE A 497 -9.58 -4.14 32.67
N THR A 498 -8.26 -4.12 32.45
CA THR A 498 -7.30 -4.81 33.32
C THR A 498 -7.36 -4.28 34.76
N ASN A 499 -7.40 -2.95 34.92
CA ASN A 499 -7.45 -2.29 36.22
C ASN A 499 -8.75 -2.58 36.99
N LEU A 500 -9.91 -2.55 36.32
CA LEU A 500 -11.21 -2.79 36.94
C LEU A 500 -11.43 -4.24 37.36
N THR A 501 -10.90 -5.18 36.58
CA THR A 501 -11.19 -6.62 36.75
C THR A 501 -10.12 -7.37 37.52
N GLY A 502 -8.93 -6.78 37.70
CA GLY A 502 -7.76 -7.45 38.25
C GLY A 502 -7.21 -8.58 37.37
N SER A 503 -7.76 -8.77 36.16
CA SER A 503 -7.37 -9.82 35.22
C SER A 503 -6.70 -9.20 33.98
N PRO A 504 -5.67 -9.84 33.40
CA PRO A 504 -5.11 -9.39 32.12
C PRO A 504 -6.21 -9.24 31.06
N TYR A 505 -6.15 -8.19 30.26
CA TYR A 505 -7.13 -7.93 29.20
C TYR A 505 -7.37 -9.14 28.27
N SER A 506 -6.31 -9.86 27.88
CA SER A 506 -6.42 -11.07 27.05
C SER A 506 -7.26 -12.15 27.72
N SER A 507 -7.06 -12.38 29.01
CA SER A 507 -7.85 -13.33 29.81
C SER A 507 -9.31 -12.88 29.91
N TYR A 508 -9.54 -11.59 30.18
CA TYR A 508 -10.90 -11.05 30.25
C TYR A 508 -11.65 -11.23 28.92
N LEU A 509 -10.99 -10.88 27.81
CA LEU A 509 -11.54 -11.00 26.46
C LEU A 509 -11.90 -12.46 26.16
N SER A 510 -10.99 -13.40 26.42
CA SER A 510 -11.22 -14.84 26.20
C SER A 510 -12.39 -15.40 27.02
N GLN A 511 -12.48 -15.03 28.30
CA GLN A 511 -13.48 -15.60 29.21
C GLN A 511 -14.88 -15.00 29.02
N ASN A 512 -14.97 -13.70 28.70
CA ASN A 512 -16.24 -12.96 28.78
C ASN A 512 -16.82 -12.55 27.44
N VAL A 513 -15.98 -12.44 26.39
CA VAL A 513 -16.39 -11.85 25.11
C VAL A 513 -16.36 -12.86 23.99
N LEU A 514 -15.21 -13.53 23.78
CA LEU A 514 -15.00 -14.36 22.61
C LEU A 514 -15.98 -15.53 22.48
N SER A 515 -16.53 -16.05 23.59
CA SER A 515 -17.62 -17.05 23.57
C SER A 515 -17.34 -18.26 22.65
N GLY A 516 -16.08 -18.71 22.55
CA GLY A 516 -15.66 -19.80 21.65
C GLY A 516 -15.14 -19.37 20.27
N ALA A 517 -15.09 -18.06 19.97
CA ALA A 517 -14.45 -17.52 18.78
C ALA A 517 -12.93 -17.77 18.80
N ASP A 518 -12.40 -18.26 17.67
CA ASP A 518 -10.99 -18.62 17.55
C ASP A 518 -10.11 -17.40 17.26
N VAL A 519 -9.83 -16.63 18.32
CA VAL A 519 -9.03 -15.40 18.29
C VAL A 519 -7.87 -15.55 19.28
N SER A 520 -6.66 -15.19 18.86
CA SER A 520 -5.47 -15.29 19.71
C SER A 520 -4.52 -14.11 19.49
N LEU A 521 -3.59 -13.92 20.44
CA LEU A 521 -2.52 -12.93 20.31
C LEU A 521 -1.57 -13.30 19.16
N TRP A 522 -1.13 -12.31 18.40
CA TRP A 522 0.09 -12.40 17.59
C TRP A 522 1.25 -11.98 18.49
N GLY A 523 2.13 -12.92 18.87
CA GLY A 523 3.28 -12.58 19.70
C GLY A 523 4.25 -11.66 18.97
N THR A 524 4.97 -10.79 19.67
CA THR A 524 5.98 -9.94 18.99
C THR A 524 7.21 -10.70 18.49
N PRO A 525 7.79 -11.68 19.23
CA PRO A 525 9.04 -12.32 18.82
C PRO A 525 8.92 -13.18 17.55
N SER A 526 9.81 -12.97 16.58
CA SER A 526 9.86 -13.75 15.32
C SER A 526 10.02 -15.25 15.53
N SER A 527 10.67 -15.68 16.63
CA SER A 527 10.85 -17.09 16.97
C SER A 527 9.55 -17.85 17.21
N LEU A 528 8.44 -17.14 17.47
CA LEU A 528 7.11 -17.74 17.62
C LEU A 528 6.45 -18.06 16.28
N HIS A 529 6.97 -17.52 15.17
CA HIS A 529 6.32 -17.53 13.85
C HIS A 529 7.06 -18.37 12.79
N THR A 530 8.02 -19.19 13.23
CA THR A 530 8.83 -20.04 12.34
C THR A 530 8.02 -21.17 11.73
N THR A 531 6.94 -21.60 12.40
CA THR A 531 6.07 -22.72 11.98
C THR A 531 4.68 -22.28 11.56
N ASP A 532 4.37 -20.99 11.58
CA ASP A 532 3.03 -20.51 11.24
C ASP A 532 2.70 -20.84 9.78
N ALA A 533 1.47 -21.28 9.54
CA ALA A 533 0.96 -21.52 8.18
C ALA A 533 0.85 -20.20 7.40
N ILE A 534 0.40 -19.14 8.08
CA ILE A 534 0.28 -17.80 7.50
C ILE A 534 1.54 -17.01 7.81
N VAL A 535 2.17 -16.50 6.75
CA VAL A 535 3.38 -15.68 6.84
C VAL A 535 2.97 -14.23 6.69
N GLN A 536 3.01 -13.45 7.77
CA GLN A 536 2.77 -12.01 7.68
C GLN A 536 3.98 -11.34 7.04
N GLU A 537 3.79 -10.69 5.89
CA GLU A 537 4.87 -10.22 5.01
C GLU A 537 5.05 -8.71 5.00
N SER A 538 6.31 -8.31 5.16
CA SER A 538 6.76 -6.93 5.06
C SER A 538 8.16 -6.90 4.46
N ALA A 539 8.43 -5.97 3.55
CA ALA A 539 9.77 -5.71 3.06
C ALA A 539 10.64 -4.92 4.05
N ILE A 540 10.04 -4.34 5.08
CA ILE A 540 10.67 -3.36 5.95
C ILE A 540 11.19 -4.02 7.22
N THR A 541 12.41 -3.63 7.61
CA THR A 541 13.00 -3.94 8.91
C THR A 541 13.35 -2.65 9.64
N ASP A 542 13.18 -2.65 10.96
CA ASP A 542 13.64 -1.56 11.82
C ASP A 542 13.99 -2.08 13.21
N ILE A 543 14.48 -1.19 14.07
CA ILE A 543 14.89 -1.47 15.45
C ILE A 543 13.77 -2.21 16.19
N SER A 544 14.12 -3.38 16.72
CA SER A 544 13.17 -4.21 17.44
C SER A 544 12.67 -3.54 18.73
N ALA A 545 11.35 -3.44 18.89
CA ALA A 545 10.71 -3.03 20.14
C ALA A 545 11.08 -3.92 21.34
N LEU A 546 11.54 -5.16 21.11
CA LEU A 546 11.98 -6.08 22.15
C LEU A 546 13.42 -5.81 22.63
N THR A 547 14.23 -5.13 21.82
CA THR A 547 15.63 -4.80 22.14
C THR A 547 15.94 -3.36 21.74
N PRO A 548 15.23 -2.37 22.33
CA PRO A 548 15.16 -0.99 21.84
C PRO A 548 16.49 -0.20 21.88
N LEU A 549 17.46 -0.64 22.68
CA LEU A 549 18.81 -0.05 22.71
C LEU A 549 19.82 -0.79 21.81
N SER A 550 19.44 -1.95 21.28
CA SER A 550 20.25 -2.65 20.29
C SER A 550 20.06 -2.01 18.92
N LYS A 551 21.08 -2.06 18.06
CA LYS A 551 20.93 -1.72 16.63
C LYS A 551 20.27 -2.86 15.84
N THR A 552 19.80 -3.92 16.51
CA THR A 552 19.23 -5.09 15.87
C THR A 552 17.91 -4.73 15.21
N ARG A 553 17.84 -4.95 13.90
CA ARG A 553 16.62 -4.77 13.14
C ARG A 553 15.92 -6.11 12.93
N VAL A 554 14.60 -6.07 12.96
CA VAL A 554 13.72 -7.22 12.67
C VAL A 554 12.60 -6.76 11.74
N SER A 555 11.93 -7.71 11.08
CA SER A 555 10.70 -7.43 10.33
C SER A 555 9.73 -6.55 11.13
N THR A 556 9.09 -5.58 10.47
CA THR A 556 8.04 -4.76 11.10
C THR A 556 6.84 -5.56 11.59
N THR A 557 6.64 -6.79 11.08
CA THR A 557 5.62 -7.72 11.59
C THR A 557 5.95 -8.28 12.98
N ASN A 558 7.23 -8.26 13.37
CA ASN A 558 7.77 -8.85 14.59
C ASN A 558 8.37 -7.79 15.53
N GLY A 559 7.76 -6.60 15.56
CA GLY A 559 8.12 -5.49 16.45
C GLY A 559 9.13 -4.49 15.89
N GLY A 560 9.54 -4.63 14.62
CA GLY A 560 10.26 -3.58 13.90
C GLY A 560 9.36 -2.38 13.55
N ASP A 561 8.05 -2.45 13.74
CA ASP A 561 7.13 -1.32 13.58
C ASP A 561 7.12 -0.38 14.80
N GLY A 562 8.00 -0.64 15.79
CA GLY A 562 8.08 0.15 17.01
C GLY A 562 7.06 -0.25 18.08
N ALA A 563 6.21 -1.26 17.83
CA ALA A 563 5.22 -1.75 18.77
C ALA A 563 5.56 -3.13 19.35
N THR A 564 5.14 -3.38 20.59
CA THR A 564 4.90 -4.76 21.05
C THR A 564 3.43 -5.08 20.86
N LYS A 565 3.09 -6.20 20.24
CA LYS A 565 1.70 -6.63 20.05
C LYS A 565 1.02 -6.94 21.38
N GLU A 566 1.79 -7.38 22.38
CA GLU A 566 1.34 -7.56 23.75
C GLU A 566 0.90 -6.22 24.37
N GLY A 567 1.69 -5.15 24.21
CA GLY A 567 1.37 -3.82 24.72
C GLY A 567 0.28 -3.10 23.91
N ALA A 568 0.24 -3.34 22.60
CA ALA A 568 -0.76 -2.80 21.68
C ALA A 568 -1.99 -3.72 21.52
N ILE A 569 -2.16 -4.70 22.42
CA ILE A 569 -3.22 -5.72 22.32
C ILE A 569 -4.60 -5.12 22.21
N GLY A 570 -4.86 -3.94 22.81
CA GLY A 570 -6.12 -3.20 22.71
C GLY A 570 -6.36 -2.51 21.37
N ALA A 571 -5.41 -2.46 20.44
CA ALA A 571 -5.53 -1.73 19.18
C ALA A 571 -5.37 -2.59 17.92
N PHE A 572 -4.40 -3.51 17.88
CA PHE A 572 -4.06 -4.27 16.67
C PHE A 572 -3.20 -5.54 16.92
N GLY A 573 -3.21 -6.11 18.13
CA GLY A 573 -2.32 -7.22 18.49
C GLY A 573 -2.86 -8.64 18.26
N LEU A 574 -4.11 -8.82 17.79
CA LEU A 574 -4.69 -10.17 17.64
C LEU A 574 -4.80 -10.64 16.19
N GLN A 575 -4.93 -11.96 16.08
CA GLN A 575 -5.15 -12.71 14.86
C GLN A 575 -6.42 -13.58 14.93
N ALA A 576 -7.11 -13.72 13.81
CA ALA A 576 -8.28 -14.60 13.62
C ALA A 576 -8.46 -14.95 12.13
N SER A 577 -9.32 -15.92 11.82
CA SER A 577 -9.75 -16.18 10.44
C SER A 577 -10.85 -15.20 10.00
N ALA A 578 -11.03 -15.04 8.69
CA ALA A 578 -12.15 -14.27 8.15
C ALA A 578 -13.50 -14.80 8.64
N GLY A 579 -13.67 -16.12 8.75
CA GLY A 579 -14.90 -16.74 9.25
C GLY A 579 -15.19 -16.32 10.70
N THR A 580 -14.19 -16.38 11.58
CA THR A 580 -14.32 -15.95 12.98
C THR A 580 -14.76 -14.49 13.09
N ILE A 581 -14.23 -13.61 12.23
CA ILE A 581 -14.64 -12.19 12.16
C ILE A 581 -16.14 -12.08 11.85
N THR A 582 -16.60 -12.75 10.78
CA THR A 582 -18.01 -12.65 10.34
C THR A 582 -18.99 -13.19 11.38
N GLN A 583 -18.62 -14.25 12.11
CA GLN A 583 -19.47 -14.81 13.16
C GLN A 583 -19.52 -13.90 14.39
N PHE A 584 -18.40 -13.24 14.71
CA PHE A 584 -18.31 -12.34 15.85
C PHE A 584 -19.17 -11.08 15.65
N ILE A 585 -19.08 -10.46 14.48
CA ILE A 585 -19.81 -9.21 14.18
C ILE A 585 -21.33 -9.42 14.08
N GLY A 586 -21.80 -10.63 13.74
CA GLY A 586 -23.24 -10.93 13.79
C GLY A 586 -23.84 -10.89 15.21
N LYS A 587 -23.02 -10.76 16.27
CA LYS A 587 -23.45 -10.60 17.66
C LYS A 587 -23.11 -9.22 18.26
N HIS A 588 -22.04 -8.59 17.79
CA HIS A 588 -21.47 -7.38 18.38
C HIS A 588 -21.38 -6.24 17.35
N ALA A 589 -21.50 -5.00 17.79
CA ALA A 589 -21.34 -3.83 16.93
C ALA A 589 -20.00 -3.86 16.17
N VAL A 590 -20.09 -3.68 14.85
CA VAL A 590 -18.89 -3.62 14.00
C VAL A 590 -18.08 -2.39 14.32
N TRP A 591 -18.67 -1.20 14.43
CA TRP A 591 -17.93 0.06 14.55
C TRP A 591 -17.86 0.62 15.98
N ASN A 592 -18.88 0.40 16.80
CA ASN A 592 -18.92 0.90 18.19
C ASN A 592 -19.25 -0.22 19.20
N ILE A 593 -19.84 0.13 20.35
CA ILE A 593 -20.45 -0.78 21.33
C ILE A 593 -21.90 -1.10 20.96
N GLY A 594 -22.49 -2.12 21.60
CA GLY A 594 -23.88 -2.52 21.40
C GLY A 594 -24.06 -3.66 20.40
N GLY A 595 -25.30 -3.84 19.95
CA GLY A 595 -25.70 -4.88 19.01
C GLY A 595 -25.25 -4.62 17.57
N ARG A 596 -25.71 -5.46 16.65
CA ARG A 596 -25.40 -5.35 15.23
C ARG A 596 -25.71 -3.95 14.68
N GLU A 597 -24.76 -3.41 13.91
CA GLU A 597 -24.90 -2.14 13.20
C GLU A 597 -24.97 -2.42 11.69
N PRO A 598 -26.16 -2.36 11.07
CA PRO A 598 -26.29 -2.55 9.63
C PRO A 598 -25.46 -1.52 8.87
N TRP A 599 -24.75 -1.98 7.85
CA TRP A 599 -23.82 -1.22 7.02
C TRP A 599 -22.57 -0.71 7.74
N GLY A 600 -22.35 -1.16 8.98
CA GLY A 600 -21.13 -0.91 9.73
C GLY A 600 -19.94 -1.63 9.08
N ARG A 601 -18.81 -0.92 8.95
CA ARG A 601 -17.58 -1.48 8.37
C ARG A 601 -16.37 -1.16 9.22
N ARG A 602 -15.40 -2.07 9.30
CA ARG A 602 -14.06 -1.80 9.82
C ARG A 602 -13.01 -2.11 8.80
N ASP A 603 -11.99 -1.26 8.79
CA ASP A 603 -10.81 -1.41 7.96
C ASP A 603 -9.55 -1.47 8.83
N GLY A 604 -8.75 -2.50 8.61
CA GLY A 604 -7.57 -2.85 9.38
C GLY A 604 -6.34 -2.85 8.49
N THR A 605 -5.34 -2.07 8.87
CA THR A 605 -4.04 -2.03 8.20
C THR A 605 -2.91 -2.03 9.23
N LEU A 606 -1.92 -2.89 9.02
CA LEU A 606 -0.73 -3.04 9.83
C LEU A 606 0.37 -3.67 8.96
N ALA A 607 1.65 -3.51 9.30
CA ALA A 607 2.70 -4.26 8.62
C ALA A 607 2.35 -5.76 8.59
N GLY A 608 2.43 -6.38 7.42
CA GLY A 608 2.03 -7.77 7.23
C GLY A 608 0.53 -8.05 7.28
N ALA A 609 -0.36 -7.06 7.30
CA ALA A 609 -1.80 -7.34 7.41
C ALA A 609 -2.69 -6.27 6.77
N ARG A 610 -3.67 -6.73 6.00
CA ARG A 610 -4.81 -5.92 5.54
C ARG A 610 -6.08 -6.72 5.75
N THR A 611 -7.05 -6.15 6.47
CA THR A 611 -8.31 -6.83 6.77
C THR A 611 -9.46 -5.84 6.66
N GLN A 612 -10.57 -6.24 6.06
CA GLN A 612 -11.81 -5.47 6.11
C GLN A 612 -12.97 -6.36 6.48
N ALA A 613 -13.90 -5.82 7.26
CA ALA A 613 -15.08 -6.50 7.76
C ALA A 613 -16.30 -5.60 7.62
N TRP A 614 -17.42 -6.17 7.20
CA TRP A 614 -18.69 -5.47 7.01
C TRP A 614 -19.82 -6.26 7.66
N SER A 615 -20.71 -5.55 8.33
CA SER A 615 -22.02 -6.08 8.70
C SER A 615 -23.08 -5.39 7.87
N MET A 616 -23.88 -6.16 7.13
CA MET A 616 -25.03 -5.66 6.36
C MET A 616 -26.32 -5.94 7.13
N GLU A 617 -27.49 -5.86 6.50
CA GLU A 617 -28.77 -6.14 7.16
C GLU A 617 -28.97 -7.61 7.52
N GLU A 618 -28.43 -8.55 6.72
CA GLU A 618 -28.57 -9.99 6.95
C GLU A 618 -27.25 -10.76 6.81
N VAL A 619 -26.32 -10.23 6.00
CA VAL A 619 -25.03 -10.85 5.69
C VAL A 619 -23.88 -10.08 6.35
N ASP A 620 -22.94 -10.82 6.93
CA ASP A 620 -21.70 -10.30 7.51
C ASP A 620 -20.53 -10.90 6.72
N TRP A 621 -19.60 -10.08 6.20
CA TRP A 621 -18.48 -10.59 5.40
C TRP A 621 -17.15 -9.95 5.78
N ALA A 622 -16.06 -10.68 5.51
CA ALA A 622 -14.71 -10.21 5.77
C ALA A 622 -13.71 -10.74 4.74
N VAL A 623 -12.67 -9.94 4.48
CA VAL A 623 -11.51 -10.28 3.67
C VAL A 623 -10.26 -10.00 4.49
N THR A 624 -9.29 -10.91 4.46
CA THR A 624 -7.99 -10.70 5.11
C THR A 624 -6.84 -11.16 4.22
N LEU A 625 -5.75 -10.37 4.19
CA LEU A 625 -4.54 -10.59 3.42
C LEU A 625 -3.32 -10.65 4.36
N ASN A 626 -2.30 -11.41 3.98
CA ASN A 626 -1.04 -11.54 4.72
C ASN A 626 -0.05 -10.38 4.51
N THR A 627 -0.48 -9.31 3.85
CA THR A 627 0.33 -8.11 3.63
C THR A 627 -0.55 -6.90 3.34
N ARG A 628 0.01 -5.70 3.59
CA ARG A 628 -0.54 -4.41 3.16
C ARG A 628 0.29 -3.74 2.06
N GLU A 629 1.37 -4.38 1.63
CA GLU A 629 2.34 -3.81 0.69
C GLU A 629 1.95 -4.16 -0.76
N PHE A 630 0.72 -3.92 -1.15
CA PHE A 630 0.24 -4.07 -2.53
C PHE A 630 0.37 -2.75 -3.31
N VAL A 631 0.06 -2.77 -4.62
CA VAL A 631 0.40 -1.68 -5.57
C VAL A 631 -0.27 -0.35 -5.23
N SER A 632 -1.54 -0.36 -4.80
CA SER A 632 -2.25 0.88 -4.45
C SER A 632 -3.47 0.66 -3.55
N GLU A 633 -3.82 1.67 -2.75
CA GLU A 633 -5.08 1.69 -1.98
C GLU A 633 -6.33 1.67 -2.89
N ALA A 634 -6.25 2.26 -4.09
CA ALA A 634 -7.36 2.22 -5.04
C ALA A 634 -7.71 0.79 -5.48
N ALA A 635 -6.70 -0.06 -5.70
CA ALA A 635 -6.92 -1.47 -6.03
C ALA A 635 -7.57 -2.23 -4.86
N TRP A 636 -7.24 -1.88 -3.62
CA TRP A 636 -7.90 -2.44 -2.45
C TRP A 636 -9.35 -2.01 -2.35
N GLU A 637 -9.64 -0.72 -2.50
CA GLU A 637 -11.02 -0.21 -2.48
C GLU A 637 -11.88 -0.79 -3.61
N GLU A 638 -11.32 -1.00 -4.81
CA GLU A 638 -11.99 -1.71 -5.91
C GLU A 638 -12.30 -3.16 -5.54
N LEU A 639 -11.31 -3.89 -4.99
CA LEU A 639 -11.50 -5.28 -4.56
C LEU A 639 -12.67 -5.40 -3.60
N VAL A 640 -12.67 -4.60 -2.53
CA VAL A 640 -13.62 -4.78 -1.42
C VAL A 640 -14.95 -4.07 -1.66
N GLY A 641 -14.95 -2.91 -2.31
CA GLY A 641 -16.14 -2.09 -2.53
C GLY A 641 -16.95 -2.49 -3.75
N GLU A 642 -16.31 -3.02 -4.79
CA GLU A 642 -16.98 -3.35 -6.05
C GLU A 642 -17.02 -4.85 -6.29
N ARG A 643 -15.88 -5.54 -6.16
CA ARG A 643 -15.78 -6.93 -6.63
C ARG A 643 -16.25 -7.96 -5.60
N VAL A 644 -15.70 -7.94 -4.38
CA VAL A 644 -16.11 -8.86 -3.31
C VAL A 644 -17.52 -8.54 -2.83
N TYR A 645 -17.80 -7.25 -2.58
CA TYR A 645 -19.16 -6.81 -2.25
C TYR A 645 -20.16 -7.15 -3.36
N GLY A 646 -19.84 -6.81 -4.62
CA GLY A 646 -20.67 -7.12 -5.78
C GLY A 646 -20.94 -8.62 -5.94
N GLY A 647 -19.93 -9.46 -5.77
CA GLY A 647 -20.08 -10.92 -5.84
C GLY A 647 -21.06 -11.48 -4.80
N PHE A 648 -21.03 -10.97 -3.56
CA PHE A 648 -22.03 -11.36 -2.56
C PHE A 648 -23.41 -10.78 -2.85
N TRP A 649 -23.48 -9.54 -3.35
CA TRP A 649 -24.73 -8.85 -3.64
C TRP A 649 -25.50 -9.46 -4.83
N GLU A 650 -24.83 -9.70 -5.95
CA GLU A 650 -25.44 -10.23 -7.17
C GLU A 650 -26.04 -11.62 -6.98
N VAL A 651 -25.34 -12.50 -6.24
CA VAL A 651 -25.81 -13.87 -5.98
C VAL A 651 -26.92 -13.89 -4.93
N TRP A 652 -26.87 -13.01 -3.93
CA TRP A 652 -27.91 -12.93 -2.90
C TRP A 652 -29.21 -12.31 -3.43
N ALA A 653 -29.11 -11.26 -4.24
CA ALA A 653 -30.27 -10.65 -4.90
C ALA A 653 -30.92 -11.56 -5.96
N GLY A 654 -30.16 -12.48 -6.57
CA GLY A 654 -30.68 -13.46 -7.52
C GLY A 654 -31.48 -14.63 -6.89
N GLY A 655 -31.44 -14.77 -5.57
CA GLY A 655 -32.03 -15.92 -4.84
C GLY A 655 -33.39 -15.68 -4.18
N VAL A 656 -33.83 -14.42 -4.07
CA VAL A 656 -35.15 -14.07 -3.53
C VAL A 656 -36.00 -13.56 -4.67
N GLY A 657 -37.09 -14.25 -4.97
CA GLY A 657 -38.04 -13.86 -6.01
C GLY A 657 -38.73 -12.53 -5.70
N THR A 658 -38.07 -11.42 -5.99
CA THR A 658 -38.65 -10.09 -6.19
C THR A 658 -37.74 -9.26 -7.12
N SER A 659 -38.33 -8.71 -8.18
CA SER A 659 -37.72 -7.87 -9.23
C SER A 659 -37.01 -6.62 -8.67
N PRO A 660 -36.02 -6.02 -9.39
CA PRO A 660 -35.07 -5.09 -8.80
C PRO A 660 -35.57 -3.65 -8.85
N THR A 661 -35.83 -3.09 -7.69
CA THR A 661 -35.79 -1.63 -7.48
C THR A 661 -35.24 -1.36 -6.10
N THR A 662 -34.09 -0.67 -6.04
CA THR A 662 -33.53 0.19 -4.97
C THR A 662 -32.05 -0.14 -4.67
N PRO A 663 -31.10 0.75 -5.01
CA PRO A 663 -29.83 0.86 -4.28
C PRO A 663 -30.05 1.80 -3.08
N LEU A 664 -29.92 1.28 -1.87
CA LEU A 664 -30.05 2.07 -0.63
C LEU A 664 -28.79 2.89 -0.36
N THR A 665 -29.01 4.19 -0.33
CA THR A 665 -28.22 5.25 0.28
C THR A 665 -27.90 5.00 1.75
N MET A 666 -26.65 5.23 2.13
CA MET A 666 -26.20 5.49 3.50
C MET A 666 -27.09 6.54 4.17
N ALA A 667 -27.89 6.13 5.16
CA ALA A 667 -28.71 7.01 5.98
C ALA A 667 -27.84 7.85 6.92
N SER A 668 -27.89 9.17 6.78
CA SER A 668 -27.47 10.10 7.83
C SER A 668 -28.60 10.23 8.85
N ALA A 669 -28.26 10.03 10.12
CA ALA A 669 -29.14 10.29 11.24
C ALA A 669 -29.51 11.79 11.33
N THR A 670 -30.67 12.17 10.80
CA THR A 670 -31.48 13.32 11.24
C THR A 670 -32.91 13.10 10.76
N GLY A 671 -33.86 12.91 11.68
CA GLY A 671 -35.26 12.68 11.35
C GLY A 671 -35.94 13.92 10.75
N MET A 672 -36.61 13.73 9.60
CA MET A 672 -37.78 14.48 9.12
C MET A 672 -38.41 13.71 7.95
N PRO A 673 -39.75 13.58 7.86
CA PRO A 673 -40.40 12.77 6.83
C PRO A 673 -40.33 13.44 5.44
N PRO A 674 -40.09 12.69 4.33
CA PRO A 674 -40.11 13.25 2.99
C PRO A 674 -41.53 13.55 2.52
N ASN A 675 -41.76 14.81 2.16
CA ASN A 675 -43.00 15.29 1.57
C ASN A 675 -43.22 14.65 0.17
N ALA A 676 -44.41 14.08 -0.06
CA ALA A 676 -44.77 13.32 -1.27
C ALA A 676 -44.68 14.12 -2.59
N ALA A 677 -44.52 15.45 -2.52
CA ALA A 677 -44.29 16.33 -3.66
C ALA A 677 -42.89 16.16 -4.30
N ALA A 678 -41.86 15.80 -3.51
CA ALA A 678 -40.48 15.66 -4.01
C ALA A 678 -40.29 14.44 -4.94
N ALA A 679 -41.09 13.39 -4.76
CA ALA A 679 -41.03 12.16 -5.55
C ALA A 679 -41.58 12.31 -6.99
N ARG A 680 -42.24 13.43 -7.31
CA ARG A 680 -42.81 13.71 -8.64
C ARG A 680 -42.18 14.91 -9.34
N GLY A 681 -41.13 15.51 -8.78
CA GLY A 681 -40.50 16.70 -9.35
C GLY A 681 -41.40 17.95 -9.35
N GLN A 682 -42.40 18.03 -8.46
CA GLN A 682 -43.37 19.13 -8.43
C GLN A 682 -43.16 20.06 -7.22
N SER A 683 -43.14 21.38 -7.50
CA SER A 683 -42.94 22.59 -6.65
C SER A 683 -41.49 23.12 -6.53
N GLU A 684 -41.18 24.41 -6.71
CA GLU A 684 -41.92 25.62 -7.15
C GLU A 684 -40.96 26.48 -8.02
N GLU A 685 -41.50 26.99 -9.14
CA GLU A 685 -40.93 27.92 -10.14
C GLU A 685 -40.04 27.37 -11.28
N GLU A 686 -40.73 27.03 -12.37
CA GLU A 686 -40.28 26.70 -13.73
C GLU A 686 -40.79 27.80 -14.70
N PRO A 687 -40.35 27.93 -15.98
CA PRO A 687 -39.12 27.51 -16.66
C PRO A 687 -38.35 28.75 -17.22
N LEU A 688 -37.06 28.61 -17.58
CA LEU A 688 -36.31 29.66 -18.31
C LEU A 688 -36.22 29.40 -19.84
N LEU A 689 -36.78 28.28 -20.33
CA LEU A 689 -37.24 27.94 -21.70
C LEU A 689 -37.70 26.45 -21.68
N GLY A 690 -38.97 26.13 -22.00
CA GLY A 690 -39.51 24.74 -22.03
C GLY A 690 -40.83 24.55 -21.25
N ARG A 691 -41.44 23.35 -21.32
CA ARG A 691 -42.61 22.93 -20.51
C ARG A 691 -42.17 22.51 -19.10
N ARG A 692 -43.13 22.44 -18.16
CA ARG A 692 -42.91 21.94 -16.80
C ARG A 692 -42.29 20.53 -16.85
N GLY A 693 -41.15 20.34 -16.19
CA GLY A 693 -40.34 19.10 -16.21
C GLY A 693 -39.19 19.05 -17.23
N ASP A 694 -39.14 19.94 -18.23
CA ASP A 694 -38.16 19.86 -19.35
C ASP A 694 -36.71 20.20 -18.96
N ALA A 695 -36.50 20.82 -17.79
CA ALA A 695 -35.20 21.29 -17.33
C ALA A 695 -34.93 20.86 -15.88
N SER A 696 -35.28 19.63 -15.52
CA SER A 696 -35.01 19.01 -14.20
C SER A 696 -34.54 17.57 -14.35
N GLN A 697 -33.50 17.17 -13.62
CA GLN A 697 -33.06 15.77 -13.58
C GLN A 697 -34.10 14.89 -12.90
N MET A 698 -34.70 13.95 -13.63
CA MET A 698 -35.66 13.00 -13.04
C MET A 698 -34.98 12.04 -12.07
N GLN A 699 -35.71 11.58 -11.05
CA GLN A 699 -35.18 10.59 -10.09
C GLN A 699 -34.82 9.29 -10.82
N GLY A 700 -33.61 8.78 -10.59
CA GLY A 700 -33.07 7.60 -11.28
C GLY A 700 -32.33 7.88 -12.59
N GLN A 701 -32.39 9.10 -13.15
CA GLN A 701 -31.58 9.43 -14.32
C GLN A 701 -30.11 9.68 -13.95
N PRO A 702 -29.16 9.25 -14.81
CA PRO A 702 -27.75 9.45 -14.57
C PRO A 702 -27.36 10.94 -14.65
N LEU A 703 -26.35 11.32 -13.89
CA LEU A 703 -25.95 12.71 -13.68
C LEU A 703 -25.52 13.44 -14.98
N TYR A 704 -24.96 12.71 -15.96
CA TYR A 704 -24.56 13.30 -17.24
C TYR A 704 -25.73 13.88 -18.03
N HIS A 705 -26.98 13.52 -17.72
CA HIS A 705 -28.16 14.09 -18.36
C HIS A 705 -28.25 15.61 -18.14
N ASN A 706 -27.71 16.13 -17.03
CA ASN A 706 -27.68 17.56 -16.72
C ASN A 706 -26.92 18.40 -17.76
N LEU A 707 -26.01 17.75 -18.50
CA LEU A 707 -25.25 18.34 -19.61
C LEU A 707 -26.08 18.55 -20.88
N TRP A 708 -27.28 17.98 -20.97
CA TRP A 708 -28.09 17.95 -22.19
C TRP A 708 -29.55 18.41 -22.03
N ILE A 709 -29.96 18.78 -20.82
CA ILE A 709 -31.32 19.28 -20.55
C ILE A 709 -31.43 20.82 -20.58
N GLY A 710 -32.62 21.34 -20.86
CA GLY A 710 -32.87 22.79 -20.93
C GLY A 710 -31.87 23.51 -21.85
N THR A 711 -31.22 24.56 -21.36
CA THR A 711 -30.24 25.37 -22.11
C THR A 711 -28.80 24.85 -22.08
N ALA A 712 -28.51 23.70 -21.43
CA ALA A 712 -27.14 23.16 -21.41
C ALA A 712 -26.59 22.80 -22.80
N PRO A 713 -27.37 22.26 -23.76
CA PRO A 713 -26.87 22.02 -25.11
C PRO A 713 -26.31 23.28 -25.78
N ILE A 714 -26.88 24.47 -25.49
CA ILE A 714 -26.38 25.75 -26.01
C ILE A 714 -25.03 26.09 -25.37
N ALA A 715 -24.90 25.91 -24.04
CA ALA A 715 -23.64 26.11 -23.33
C ALA A 715 -22.56 25.12 -23.82
N GLN A 716 -22.96 23.87 -24.06
CA GLN A 716 -22.08 22.83 -24.60
C GLN A 716 -21.59 23.17 -26.00
N ALA A 717 -22.49 23.55 -26.90
CA ALA A 717 -22.12 23.99 -28.23
C ALA A 717 -21.12 25.15 -28.17
N GLY A 718 -21.41 26.17 -27.35
CA GLY A 718 -20.51 27.30 -27.16
C GLY A 718 -19.12 26.89 -26.66
N ILE A 719 -19.03 26.06 -25.61
CA ILE A 719 -17.73 25.74 -24.98
C ILE A 719 -16.91 24.77 -25.82
N TRP A 720 -17.54 23.84 -26.56
CA TRP A 720 -16.84 22.94 -27.47
C TRP A 720 -16.39 23.64 -28.75
N ILE A 721 -17.19 24.57 -29.30
CA ILE A 721 -16.75 25.44 -30.40
C ILE A 721 -15.55 26.28 -29.94
N LEU A 722 -15.63 26.87 -28.74
CA LEU A 722 -14.54 27.66 -28.18
C LEU A 722 -13.27 26.82 -28.00
N ALA A 723 -13.38 25.62 -27.43
CA ALA A 723 -12.26 24.69 -27.27
C ALA A 723 -11.65 24.29 -28.63
N ALA A 724 -12.49 24.00 -29.63
CA ALA A 724 -12.04 23.65 -30.98
C ALA A 724 -11.30 24.81 -31.66
N ILE A 725 -11.77 26.06 -31.52
CA ILE A 725 -11.09 27.24 -32.06
C ILE A 725 -9.71 27.40 -31.41
N ILE A 726 -9.64 27.35 -30.07
CA ILE A 726 -8.40 27.60 -29.32
C ILE A 726 -7.39 26.45 -29.51
N TRP A 727 -7.80 25.20 -29.33
CA TRP A 727 -6.90 24.06 -29.53
C TRP A 727 -6.56 23.83 -30.99
N GLY A 728 -7.49 24.02 -31.92
CA GLY A 728 -7.20 23.97 -33.35
C GLY A 728 -6.08 24.95 -33.71
N ALA A 729 -6.15 26.20 -33.22
CA ALA A 729 -5.13 27.20 -33.47
C ALA A 729 -3.77 26.88 -32.81
N ILE A 730 -3.78 26.38 -31.56
CA ILE A 730 -2.55 26.00 -30.84
C ILE A 730 -1.88 24.78 -31.48
N LEU A 731 -2.64 23.73 -31.76
CA LEU A 731 -2.13 22.44 -32.26
C LEU A 731 -1.75 22.49 -33.75
N SER A 732 -2.25 23.47 -34.50
CA SER A 732 -1.88 23.68 -35.92
C SER A 732 -0.57 24.46 -36.10
N ASN A 733 0.03 24.95 -35.02
CA ASN A 733 1.34 25.60 -35.03
C ASN A 733 2.38 24.68 -34.37
N LYS A 734 3.68 24.97 -34.54
CA LYS A 734 4.72 24.25 -33.79
C LYS A 734 4.36 24.29 -32.31
N LEU A 735 4.16 23.10 -31.72
CA LEU A 735 3.73 22.93 -30.34
C LEU A 735 4.66 23.73 -29.42
N ILE A 736 4.18 24.90 -29.02
CA ILE A 736 4.71 25.59 -27.86
C ILE A 736 4.06 24.93 -26.64
N PHE A 737 4.81 24.80 -25.56
CA PHE A 737 4.48 24.06 -24.34
C PHE A 737 3.26 24.63 -23.55
N PHE A 738 2.30 25.28 -24.20
CA PHE A 738 1.22 26.07 -23.62
C PHE A 738 -0.17 25.42 -23.74
N SER A 739 -0.28 24.19 -24.26
CA SER A 739 -1.55 23.60 -24.76
C SER A 739 -2.58 23.15 -23.71
N ALA A 740 -2.20 23.02 -22.44
CA ALA A 740 -3.04 22.38 -21.41
C ALA A 740 -4.02 23.34 -20.72
N HIS A 741 -3.68 24.62 -20.58
CA HIS A 741 -4.49 25.58 -19.81
C HIS A 741 -5.91 25.85 -20.35
N PRO A 742 -6.23 25.72 -21.66
CA PRO A 742 -7.61 25.86 -22.15
C PRO A 742 -8.53 24.72 -21.67
N ALA A 743 -7.97 23.54 -21.33
CA ALA A 743 -8.72 22.40 -20.82
C ALA A 743 -9.45 22.73 -19.51
N GLY A 744 -8.81 23.55 -18.67
CA GLY A 744 -9.33 23.86 -17.34
C GLY A 744 -10.65 24.64 -17.38
N PHE A 745 -10.80 25.56 -18.34
CA PHE A 745 -12.04 26.33 -18.47
C PHE A 745 -13.19 25.50 -19.06
N LEU A 746 -12.90 24.61 -20.02
CA LEU A 746 -13.88 23.64 -20.52
C LEU A 746 -14.47 22.81 -19.38
N LEU A 747 -13.60 22.24 -18.53
CA LEU A 747 -14.02 21.44 -17.37
C LEU A 747 -14.79 22.26 -16.33
N ALA A 748 -14.45 23.55 -16.15
CA ALA A 748 -15.20 24.43 -15.25
C ALA A 748 -16.65 24.64 -15.72
N ILE A 749 -16.89 24.74 -17.03
CA ILE A 749 -18.26 24.81 -17.58
C ILE A 749 -18.98 23.47 -17.39
N GLN A 750 -18.30 22.32 -17.61
CA GLN A 750 -18.90 21.00 -17.32
C GLN A 750 -19.31 20.88 -15.83
N ALA A 751 -18.44 21.34 -14.92
CA ALA A 751 -18.69 21.35 -13.48
C ALA A 751 -19.92 22.20 -13.12
N ALA A 752 -20.12 23.34 -13.78
CA ALA A 752 -21.29 24.19 -13.55
C ALA A 752 -22.58 23.57 -14.10
N LEU A 753 -22.53 22.99 -15.30
CA LEU A 753 -23.68 22.38 -15.96
C LEU A 753 -24.13 21.09 -15.26
N ILE A 754 -23.22 20.30 -14.71
CA ILE A 754 -23.56 19.03 -14.06
C ILE A 754 -24.21 19.21 -12.69
N LEU A 755 -23.86 20.29 -11.98
CA LEU A 755 -24.32 20.56 -10.62
C LEU A 755 -25.79 20.99 -10.56
N GLN A 756 -26.35 21.49 -11.67
CA GLN A 756 -27.71 22.00 -11.72
C GLN A 756 -28.43 21.56 -12.99
N PRO A 757 -29.70 21.16 -12.90
CA PRO A 757 -30.61 21.20 -11.74
C PRO A 757 -30.70 19.85 -11.00
N THR A 758 -30.38 19.84 -9.71
CA THR A 758 -30.45 18.66 -8.82
C THR A 758 -31.47 18.90 -7.68
N HIS A 759 -32.34 17.92 -7.42
CA HIS A 759 -33.49 18.10 -6.52
C HIS A 759 -33.40 17.19 -5.28
N THR A 760 -33.04 15.92 -5.45
CA THR A 760 -32.92 14.99 -4.32
C THR A 760 -31.61 15.21 -3.54
N PRO A 761 -31.54 14.84 -2.25
CA PRO A 761 -30.29 14.86 -1.48
C PRO A 761 -29.15 14.09 -2.16
N GLU A 762 -29.46 12.97 -2.79
CA GLU A 762 -28.51 12.12 -3.51
C GLU A 762 -27.98 12.82 -4.76
N GLN A 763 -28.87 13.39 -5.59
CA GLN A 763 -28.47 14.16 -6.77
C GLN A 763 -27.60 15.36 -6.38
N LYS A 764 -27.94 16.05 -5.29
CA LYS A 764 -27.14 17.18 -4.77
C LYS A 764 -25.76 16.71 -4.30
N ARG A 765 -25.67 15.58 -3.61
CA ARG A 765 -24.40 15.00 -3.14
C ARG A 765 -23.54 14.56 -4.33
N SER A 766 -24.06 13.75 -5.23
CA SER A 766 -23.35 13.27 -6.43
C SER A 766 -22.96 14.42 -7.36
N GLY A 767 -23.86 15.38 -7.56
CA GLY A 767 -23.59 16.61 -8.31
C GLY A 767 -22.45 17.43 -7.67
N THR A 768 -22.43 17.54 -6.34
CA THR A 768 -21.36 18.26 -5.62
C THR A 768 -20.01 17.56 -5.74
N VAL A 769 -19.98 16.23 -5.63
CA VAL A 769 -18.75 15.44 -5.82
C VAL A 769 -18.24 15.56 -7.25
N ALA A 770 -19.11 15.41 -8.26
CA ALA A 770 -18.71 15.56 -9.66
C ALA A 770 -18.21 16.98 -9.96
N HIS A 771 -18.89 18.01 -9.45
CA HIS A 771 -18.47 19.40 -9.53
C HIS A 771 -17.07 19.61 -8.93
N PHE A 772 -16.82 19.05 -7.75
CA PHE A 772 -15.50 19.09 -7.11
C PHE A 772 -14.43 18.40 -7.97
N LEU A 773 -14.69 17.19 -8.46
CA LEU A 773 -13.73 16.43 -9.27
C LEU A 773 -13.38 17.15 -10.58
N PHE A 774 -14.37 17.68 -11.31
CA PHE A 774 -14.13 18.47 -12.52
C PHE A 774 -13.27 19.71 -12.23
N HIS A 775 -13.51 20.38 -11.10
CA HIS A 775 -12.71 21.53 -10.70
C HIS A 775 -11.30 21.18 -10.23
N VAL A 776 -11.08 20.03 -9.59
CA VAL A 776 -9.73 19.57 -9.22
C VAL A 776 -8.91 19.32 -10.49
N VAL A 777 -9.44 18.57 -11.45
CA VAL A 777 -8.76 18.30 -12.73
C VAL A 777 -8.54 19.61 -13.50
N GLY A 778 -9.56 20.47 -13.56
CA GLY A 778 -9.47 21.75 -14.26
C GLY A 778 -8.47 22.73 -13.62
N ALA A 779 -8.44 22.83 -12.29
CA ALA A 779 -7.49 23.65 -11.55
C ALA A 779 -6.06 23.12 -11.68
N SER A 780 -5.88 21.80 -11.76
CA SER A 780 -4.58 21.17 -12.01
C SER A 780 -4.05 21.54 -13.40
N ALA A 781 -4.92 21.48 -14.42
CA ALA A 781 -4.58 21.89 -15.78
C ALA A 781 -4.24 23.38 -15.89
N LEU A 782 -4.98 24.24 -15.18
CA LEU A 782 -4.67 25.67 -15.05
C LEU A 782 -3.32 25.88 -14.36
N THR A 783 -3.06 25.21 -13.23
CA THR A 783 -1.80 25.32 -12.47
C THR A 783 -0.60 24.91 -13.32
N ALA A 784 -0.70 23.78 -14.03
CA ALA A 784 0.34 23.33 -14.96
C ALA A 784 0.58 24.37 -16.06
N GLY A 785 -0.50 24.93 -16.61
CA GLY A 785 -0.45 26.04 -17.56
C GLY A 785 0.33 27.24 -17.04
N LEU A 786 0.02 27.71 -15.82
CA LEU A 786 0.68 28.84 -15.18
C LEU A 786 2.17 28.58 -14.96
N ILE A 787 2.54 27.42 -14.40
CA ILE A 787 3.95 27.04 -14.17
C ILE A 787 4.73 27.11 -15.49
N ILE A 788 4.15 26.63 -16.58
CA ILE A 788 4.82 26.62 -17.87
C ILE A 788 4.98 28.04 -18.44
N ILE A 789 3.98 28.92 -18.27
CA ILE A 789 4.12 30.35 -18.63
C ILE A 789 5.30 30.96 -17.86
N GLU A 790 5.38 30.73 -16.56
CA GLU A 790 6.42 31.31 -15.70
C GLU A 790 7.81 30.78 -16.08
N ILE A 791 7.95 29.48 -16.39
CA ILE A 791 9.21 28.91 -16.90
C ILE A 791 9.59 29.54 -18.25
N ASN A 792 8.63 29.71 -19.16
CA ASN A 792 8.89 30.32 -20.47
C ASN A 792 9.34 31.79 -20.35
N LYS A 793 8.84 32.51 -19.34
CA LYS A 793 9.16 33.91 -19.09
C LYS A 793 10.37 34.16 -18.19
N ALA A 794 11.01 33.12 -17.67
CA ALA A 794 12.16 33.24 -16.77
C ALA A 794 13.46 33.79 -17.42
N GLY A 795 13.46 34.05 -18.74
CA GLY A 795 14.59 34.62 -19.48
C GLY A 795 14.65 36.17 -19.51
N PRO A 796 15.81 36.78 -19.80
CA PRO A 796 15.94 38.24 -19.90
C PRO A 796 15.09 38.82 -21.04
N GLY A 797 14.35 39.90 -20.77
CA GLY A 797 13.60 40.66 -21.78
C GLY A 797 12.13 40.25 -21.98
N HIS A 798 11.58 39.35 -21.15
CA HIS A 798 10.17 38.99 -21.19
C HIS A 798 9.34 39.80 -20.18
N GLU A 799 8.46 40.68 -20.67
CA GLU A 799 7.55 41.42 -19.79
C GLU A 799 6.43 40.52 -19.25
N HIS A 800 6.20 40.58 -17.93
CA HIS A 800 5.02 40.01 -17.30
C HIS A 800 3.84 41.00 -17.40
N PHE A 801 2.63 40.47 -17.56
CA PHE A 801 1.38 41.27 -17.56
C PHE A 801 1.23 42.36 -18.65
N ALA A 802 1.99 42.28 -19.75
CA ALA A 802 1.93 43.25 -20.85
C ALA A 802 0.56 43.30 -21.59
N SER A 803 -0.21 42.20 -21.62
CA SER A 803 -1.50 42.14 -22.31
C SER A 803 -2.69 42.21 -21.35
N ALA A 804 -3.86 42.61 -21.88
CA ALA A 804 -5.12 42.53 -21.13
C ALA A 804 -5.43 41.08 -20.70
N HIS A 805 -5.14 40.10 -21.56
CA HIS A 805 -5.26 38.67 -21.24
C HIS A 805 -4.42 38.27 -20.02
N ALA A 806 -3.16 38.70 -19.94
CA ALA A 806 -2.29 38.34 -18.83
C ALA A 806 -2.75 38.96 -17.49
N ARG A 807 -3.21 40.22 -17.51
CA ARG A 807 -3.74 40.90 -16.31
C ARG A 807 -5.06 40.28 -15.83
N LEU A 808 -6.01 40.05 -16.74
CA LEU A 808 -7.27 39.38 -16.43
C LEU A 808 -7.05 37.92 -16.01
N GLY A 809 -6.08 37.25 -16.63
CA GLY A 809 -5.66 35.89 -16.28
C GLY A 809 -5.20 35.79 -14.83
N LEU A 810 -4.32 36.68 -14.36
CA LEU A 810 -3.89 36.69 -12.96
C LEU A 810 -5.07 36.86 -11.99
N ALA A 811 -5.95 37.83 -12.27
CA ALA A 811 -7.15 38.05 -11.47
C ALA A 811 -8.04 36.80 -11.46
N PHE A 812 -8.22 36.15 -12.61
CA PHE A 812 -8.95 34.89 -12.73
C PHE A 812 -8.33 33.77 -11.88
N TYR A 813 -7.00 33.56 -11.95
CA TYR A 813 -6.31 32.54 -11.14
C TYR A 813 -6.51 32.77 -9.64
N VAL A 814 -6.26 33.99 -9.15
CA VAL A 814 -6.42 34.35 -7.73
C VAL A 814 -7.85 34.05 -7.27
N LEU A 815 -8.84 34.46 -8.05
CA LEU A 815 -10.24 34.25 -7.70
C LEU A 815 -10.63 32.77 -7.75
N VAL A 816 -10.13 31.98 -8.70
CA VAL A 816 -10.37 30.52 -8.76
C VAL A 816 -9.84 29.82 -7.51
N TYR A 817 -8.63 30.14 -7.05
CA TYR A 817 -8.08 29.51 -5.85
C TYR A 817 -8.81 29.94 -4.57
N LEU A 818 -9.16 31.23 -4.43
CA LEU A 818 -9.99 31.70 -3.32
C LEU A 818 -11.35 31.00 -3.31
N GLN A 819 -11.98 30.90 -4.47
CA GLN A 819 -13.25 30.21 -4.66
C GLN A 819 -13.17 28.73 -4.31
N ALA A 820 -12.07 28.05 -4.69
CA ALA A 820 -11.82 26.65 -4.36
C ALA A 820 -11.63 26.45 -2.85
N ILE A 821 -10.88 27.32 -2.18
CA ILE A 821 -10.70 27.28 -0.72
C ILE A 821 -12.04 27.47 -0.02
N VAL A 822 -12.84 28.45 -0.43
CA VAL A 822 -14.18 28.67 0.14
C VAL A 822 -15.05 27.43 -0.09
N GLY A 823 -15.10 26.88 -1.32
CA GLY A 823 -15.89 25.69 -1.63
C GLY A 823 -15.48 24.45 -0.81
N PHE A 824 -14.17 24.20 -0.71
CA PHE A 824 -13.63 23.08 0.04
C PHE A 824 -13.92 23.20 1.55
N THR A 825 -13.57 24.35 2.14
CA THR A 825 -13.77 24.58 3.58
C THR A 825 -15.25 24.58 3.94
N GLN A 826 -16.10 25.19 3.12
CA GLN A 826 -17.53 25.27 3.38
C GLN A 826 -18.21 23.88 3.35
N TYR A 827 -17.76 22.97 2.49
CA TYR A 827 -18.38 21.66 2.33
C TYR A 827 -17.73 20.57 3.20
N TYR A 828 -16.40 20.47 3.20
CA TYR A 828 -15.67 19.39 3.88
C TYR A 828 -15.24 19.75 5.30
N VAL A 829 -15.11 21.04 5.61
CA VAL A 829 -14.64 21.53 6.92
C VAL A 829 -15.57 22.61 7.50
N PRO A 830 -16.90 22.37 7.55
CA PRO A 830 -17.87 23.38 7.95
C PRO A 830 -17.65 23.93 9.38
N GLN A 831 -16.87 23.23 10.20
CA GLN A 831 -16.47 23.65 11.55
C GLN A 831 -15.67 24.96 11.54
N LEU A 832 -14.95 25.28 10.46
CA LEU A 832 -14.24 26.56 10.31
C LEU A 832 -15.18 27.76 10.34
N TYR A 833 -16.46 27.56 10.00
CA TYR A 833 -17.51 28.57 10.03
C TYR A 833 -18.30 28.56 11.36
N GLY A 834 -17.91 27.71 12.31
CA GLY A 834 -18.52 27.56 13.64
C GLY A 834 -19.74 26.62 13.69
N SER A 835 -20.46 26.43 12.58
CA SER A 835 -21.51 25.40 12.46
C SER A 835 -21.81 25.05 11.00
N VAL A 836 -22.48 23.92 10.77
CA VAL A 836 -22.92 23.49 9.43
C VAL A 836 -23.90 24.50 8.82
N GLU A 837 -24.77 25.10 9.63
CA GLU A 837 -25.74 26.13 9.22
C GLU A 837 -25.02 27.40 8.76
N LYS A 838 -24.00 27.83 9.52
CA LYS A 838 -23.17 28.98 9.14
C LYS A 838 -22.38 28.71 7.85
N ALA A 839 -21.80 27.52 7.70
CA ALA A 839 -21.16 27.12 6.45
C ALA A 839 -22.16 27.12 5.27
N LYS A 840 -23.36 26.57 5.45
CA LYS A 840 -24.43 26.60 4.43
C LYS A 840 -24.83 28.04 4.05
N SER A 841 -24.80 28.98 4.98
CA SER A 841 -25.11 30.39 4.71
C SER A 841 -24.11 31.08 3.76
N VAL A 842 -22.88 30.56 3.67
CA VAL A 842 -21.83 31.06 2.76
C VAL A 842 -22.02 30.57 1.33
N TYR A 843 -22.76 29.47 1.14
CA TYR A 843 -22.96 28.83 -0.17
C TYR A 843 -23.53 29.75 -1.25
N LYS A 844 -24.37 30.71 -0.87
CA LYS A 844 -24.91 31.71 -1.81
C LYS A 844 -23.80 32.58 -2.41
N TYR A 845 -22.81 32.97 -1.61
CA TYR A 845 -21.68 33.77 -2.06
C TYR A 845 -20.70 32.95 -2.89
N HIS A 846 -20.44 31.70 -2.50
CA HIS A 846 -19.69 30.76 -3.33
C HIS A 846 -20.36 30.64 -4.72
N ARG A 847 -21.68 30.42 -4.76
CA ARG A 847 -22.40 30.34 -6.04
C ARG A 847 -22.29 31.61 -6.89
N MET A 848 -22.49 32.79 -6.28
CA MET A 848 -22.36 34.07 -6.98
C MET A 848 -20.93 34.28 -7.53
N GLY A 849 -19.92 33.98 -6.71
CA GLY A 849 -18.52 34.02 -7.10
C GLY A 849 -18.22 33.13 -8.29
N GLY A 850 -18.78 31.92 -8.33
CA GLY A 850 -18.63 30.99 -9.45
C GLY A 850 -19.10 31.55 -10.79
N TYR A 851 -20.28 32.19 -10.85
CA TYR A 851 -20.77 32.80 -12.09
C TYR A 851 -19.96 34.04 -12.51
N PHE A 852 -19.53 34.84 -11.54
CA PHE A 852 -18.65 35.98 -11.80
C PHE A 852 -17.31 35.51 -12.40
N ILE A 853 -16.68 34.52 -11.78
CA ILE A 853 -15.41 33.93 -12.22
C ILE A 853 -15.55 33.29 -13.60
N ALA A 854 -16.65 32.57 -13.88
CA ALA A 854 -16.91 32.01 -15.20
C ALA A 854 -17.00 33.11 -16.28
N THR A 855 -17.68 34.22 -15.99
CA THR A 855 -17.79 35.37 -16.89
C THR A 855 -16.43 36.05 -17.12
N LEU A 856 -15.65 36.23 -16.04
CA LEU A 856 -14.28 36.74 -16.12
C LEU A 856 -13.37 35.82 -16.95
N GLY A 857 -13.52 34.50 -16.82
CA GLY A 857 -12.80 33.52 -17.62
C GLY A 857 -13.11 33.65 -19.11
N LEU A 858 -14.38 33.78 -19.49
CA LEU A 858 -14.78 34.05 -20.88
C LEU A 858 -14.22 35.37 -21.40
N ALA A 859 -14.26 36.44 -20.58
CA ALA A 859 -13.65 37.72 -20.95
C ALA A 859 -12.12 37.60 -21.12
N THR A 860 -11.46 36.80 -20.28
CA THR A 860 -10.02 36.50 -20.37
C THR A 860 -9.70 35.74 -21.65
N ILE A 861 -10.54 34.79 -22.07
CA ILE A 861 -10.39 34.06 -23.33
C ILE A 861 -10.65 34.98 -24.53
N CYS A 862 -11.65 35.85 -24.48
CA CYS A 862 -11.86 36.85 -25.52
C CYS A 862 -10.61 37.76 -25.63
N ALA A 863 -10.10 38.25 -24.50
CA ALA A 863 -8.89 39.07 -24.42
C ALA A 863 -7.66 38.35 -25.02
N SER A 864 -7.59 37.02 -24.92
CA SER A 864 -6.50 36.23 -25.50
C SER A 864 -6.46 36.33 -27.02
N SER A 865 -7.62 36.45 -27.67
CA SER A 865 -7.70 36.53 -29.12
C SER A 865 -6.98 37.76 -29.68
N TRP A 866 -6.87 38.87 -28.93
CA TRP A 866 -6.15 40.09 -29.36
C TRP A 866 -4.67 40.12 -28.95
N THR A 867 -4.13 39.03 -28.44
CA THR A 867 -2.68 38.96 -28.13
C THR A 867 -1.86 38.95 -29.41
N THR A 868 -0.62 39.44 -29.34
CA THR A 868 0.33 39.41 -30.47
C THR A 868 0.49 38.00 -31.06
N TYR A 869 0.49 36.98 -30.22
CA TYR A 869 0.53 35.58 -30.65
C TYR A 869 -0.72 35.19 -31.44
N SER A 870 -1.91 35.55 -30.95
CA SER A 870 -3.17 35.20 -31.63
C SER A 870 -3.35 35.94 -32.95
N LEU A 871 -2.86 37.18 -33.06
CA LEU A 871 -2.91 37.99 -34.28
C LEU A 871 -1.88 37.54 -35.32
N ASN A 872 -0.62 37.35 -34.90
CA ASN A 872 0.51 37.19 -35.82
C ASN A 872 0.91 35.73 -36.06
N VAL A 873 0.47 34.79 -35.22
CA VAL A 873 0.87 33.36 -35.30
C VAL A 873 -0.35 32.45 -35.42
N ALA A 874 -1.27 32.53 -34.46
CA ALA A 874 -2.39 31.59 -34.40
C ALA A 874 -3.58 31.98 -35.31
N HIS A 875 -3.57 33.21 -35.84
CA HIS A 875 -4.60 33.79 -36.71
C HIS A 875 -6.05 33.53 -36.24
N ILE A 876 -6.27 33.66 -34.92
CA ILE A 876 -7.57 33.36 -34.30
C ILE A 876 -8.58 34.46 -34.66
N GLN A 877 -9.74 34.04 -35.15
CA GLN A 877 -10.84 34.94 -35.49
C GLN A 877 -11.53 35.46 -34.22
N HIS A 878 -11.30 36.72 -33.85
CA HIS A 878 -11.86 37.32 -32.61
C HIS A 878 -13.38 37.19 -32.53
N TRP A 879 -14.08 37.47 -33.65
CA TRP A 879 -15.53 37.40 -33.70
C TRP A 879 -16.05 36.00 -33.38
N ALA A 880 -15.34 34.94 -33.81
CA ALA A 880 -15.73 33.55 -33.54
C ALA A 880 -15.56 33.19 -32.06
N VAL A 881 -14.48 33.66 -31.43
CA VAL A 881 -14.24 33.51 -29.97
C VAL A 881 -15.32 34.22 -29.15
N ILE A 882 -15.70 35.44 -29.56
CA ILE A 882 -16.75 36.22 -28.91
C ILE A 882 -18.10 35.51 -29.06
N VAL A 883 -18.47 35.09 -30.27
CA VAL A 883 -19.74 34.39 -30.52
C VAL A 883 -19.82 33.09 -29.71
N ALA A 884 -18.77 32.28 -29.70
CA ALA A 884 -18.72 31.05 -28.90
C ALA A 884 -18.84 31.34 -27.40
N SER A 885 -18.18 32.40 -26.90
CA SER A 885 -18.28 32.83 -25.50
C SER A 885 -19.69 33.33 -25.14
N VAL A 886 -20.35 34.05 -26.05
CA VAL A 886 -21.74 34.48 -25.88
C VAL A 886 -22.67 33.26 -25.85
N LEU A 887 -22.46 32.25 -26.68
CA LEU A 887 -23.24 31.00 -26.64
C LEU A 887 -23.10 30.30 -25.28
N VAL A 888 -21.91 30.27 -24.68
CA VAL A 888 -21.73 29.76 -23.31
C VAL A 888 -22.59 30.54 -22.32
N LEU A 889 -22.56 31.88 -22.36
CA LEU A 889 -23.37 32.72 -21.48
C LEU A 889 -24.87 32.53 -21.71
N VAL A 890 -25.32 32.47 -22.97
CA VAL A 890 -26.73 32.23 -23.32
C VAL A 890 -27.20 30.86 -22.79
N GLY A 891 -26.33 29.86 -22.73
CA GLY A 891 -26.67 28.57 -22.13
C GLY A 891 -26.63 28.55 -20.60
N VAL A 892 -25.70 29.29 -19.97
CA VAL A 892 -25.45 29.26 -18.52
C VAL A 892 -26.30 30.27 -17.74
N VAL A 893 -26.47 31.50 -18.22
CA VAL A 893 -27.18 32.58 -17.52
C VAL A 893 -28.64 32.22 -17.21
N PRO A 894 -29.43 31.60 -18.12
CA PRO A 894 -30.79 31.16 -17.81
C PRO A 894 -30.87 30.04 -16.77
N ARG A 895 -29.75 29.48 -16.31
CA ARG A 895 -29.71 28.49 -15.24
C ARG A 895 -29.51 29.12 -13.86
N ILE A 896 -29.28 30.43 -13.79
CA ILE A 896 -29.13 31.18 -12.55
C ILE A 896 -30.49 31.32 -11.86
N ARG A 897 -30.59 30.79 -10.64
CA ARG A 897 -31.80 30.92 -9.80
C ARG A 897 -31.63 32.08 -8.81
N LEU A 898 -32.31 33.20 -9.05
CA LEU A 898 -32.22 34.42 -8.23
C LEU A 898 -32.64 34.20 -6.77
N SER A 899 -33.64 33.35 -6.53
CA SER A 899 -34.06 32.96 -5.17
C SER A 899 -32.94 32.34 -4.34
N LYS A 900 -31.95 31.69 -4.99
CA LYS A 900 -30.77 31.12 -4.32
C LYS A 900 -29.72 32.16 -3.95
N PHE A 901 -29.90 33.41 -4.36
CA PHE A 901 -29.13 34.57 -3.93
C PHE A 901 -29.87 35.41 -2.88
N GLY A 902 -31.11 35.06 -2.54
CA GLY A 902 -31.97 35.89 -1.69
C GLY A 902 -32.52 37.13 -2.40
N ILE A 903 -32.62 37.09 -3.74
CA ILE A 903 -33.17 38.15 -4.59
C ILE A 903 -34.43 37.60 -5.25
N GLY A 904 -35.60 38.20 -4.98
CA GLY A 904 -36.92 37.70 -5.38
C GLY A 904 -37.68 37.07 -4.21
N SER A 905 -39.00 37.31 -4.15
CA SER A 905 -39.89 37.01 -3.00
C SER A 905 -40.04 35.53 -2.66
N ALA A 906 -40.49 35.33 -1.41
CA ALA A 906 -40.84 34.10 -0.68
C ALA A 906 -41.30 32.89 -1.50
#